data_AF-A0A3C0EHN9-F1
#
_entry.id   AF-A0A3C0EHN9-F1
#
_cell.length_a   1.000
_cell.length_b   1.000
_cell.length_c   1.000
_cell.angle_alpha   90.00
_cell.angle_beta   90.00
_cell.angle_gamma   90.00
#
_symmetry.space_group_name_H-M   'P 1'
#
loop_
_entity.id
_entity.type
_entity.pdbx_description
1 polymer ?
#
loop_
_entity_poly.entity_id
_entity_poly.type
_entity_poly.pdbx_seq_one_letter_code
_entity_poly.pdbx_strand_id
1 'polypeptide(L)'
;MKFGFSWKTACLTLTLILPLMHATFAHADTQLVRNPTLADTDANGKVDSWYNKEGSPKPVTVDGQSFVQLQVTDAGKGCVLEQYTGLKGAKQVTFAANVRWNNITPGKKSWMVGIVQAMFVNSNNKKVGPYQAIQNFKGTQANWTTISKTLDVPDGALGVRLHLALYYVQQGTLDVQWITANPGNIAMDPAGKVIDGHVAAPTPVAKAAPKPTPVTTSSVSATPGMQLVNNPKLLDADGDGKIERWYNKEGSPKPVVQNGQSYAFLEVQNAGKGCVLEQYTGLKGAKQITISSKVRWNNIIPGSKSWKSGTVQAMFVDKNNKKVGPYQAIKTFKGTNPDWAIISKILDVPDGALGVRLHLALYYVQQGSMDVQWITVTSGDTALDPDGKPVNDQSASVSVKPAQKSEKTVASTTPVSVSMSLPVGDGPEYAGIKGVNLLGSDPYANLKPFRNTEHFKVSRITVKDQPFTNAIRIKTSKQPDAMWDMQLRGPAAAPIRKGDKLLLTYWVKSVAIDTEFAETSFLTTLELDEDPWTKLIQIGNRNLVSEDWYKLQRVYVAKQDLPVHKSAFSFQFGFDPQTFEIGGLSLYNYGQSIDKDALPSIKAKLYTGHEDDAPWRAEAAARIEQHRKADLQITVVDAQGNPVPNATVDVNMTRHGFRWGTAVYRWFFYGMNPRNAEYQKRAAELFNFAVLENGMKWGTWESGAKNRKAISEAIRWAKNNNIAMRGHTLVWPSFNRSPERLKQLRYEPEKLRDEIRKHITDIVTANKGVHTEWDVLNEPKTNHDFMSILGIEEAANWFKLAKQLDPDAKMFINENSILSGVKVANFESWIRRLRNAGAPIEGIGMQGHLGIGTASPIHMWATYDRFYNQFKVPIAITELDVLSDDEDLQAMYLRDVMIASFAHPAIESLVFWGFWDGRHWKKNSPLYNEDWSEKKGLKVYRDLVFNQWWTREKATTSNDGKTKVRGFLGEYDITVNADGKQKTVKTTVTSKDNKLSITLD
;
A
#
# COMPACT_ATOMS: atom_id res chain seq x y z
N MET A 1 -38.89 58.78 3.49
CA MET A 1 -39.77 58.24 2.44
C MET A 1 -39.00 57.10 1.78
N LYS A 2 -39.32 55.80 1.86
CA LYS A 2 -40.55 55.02 2.15
C LYS A 2 -41.47 54.83 0.94
N PHE A 3 -41.68 53.56 0.57
CA PHE A 3 -42.55 52.99 -0.50
C PHE A 3 -42.09 53.27 -1.95
N GLY A 4 -42.18 52.34 -2.93
CA GLY A 4 -42.63 50.95 -2.93
C GLY A 4 -43.99 50.74 -3.61
N PHE A 5 -44.09 49.83 -4.59
CA PHE A 5 -45.36 49.35 -5.15
C PHE A 5 -45.29 47.88 -5.59
N SER A 6 -46.38 47.16 -5.34
CA SER A 6 -46.73 45.86 -5.94
C SER A 6 -48.12 46.01 -6.58
N TRP A 7 -48.61 45.01 -7.32
CA TRP A 7 -50.00 44.51 -7.37
C TRP A 7 -49.93 43.12 -8.07
N LYS A 8 -50.58 41.99 -7.71
CA LYS A 8 -51.96 41.65 -7.26
C LYS A 8 -53.02 41.82 -8.37
N THR A 9 -53.92 40.87 -8.70
CA THR A 9 -54.17 39.45 -8.29
C THR A 9 -55.14 38.76 -9.29
N ALA A 10 -55.20 37.41 -9.28
CA ALA A 10 -56.43 36.56 -9.44
C ALA A 10 -57.23 36.56 -10.79
N CYS A 11 -58.06 35.55 -11.18
CA CYS A 11 -58.22 34.12 -10.82
C CYS A 11 -59.28 33.44 -11.75
N LEU A 12 -59.18 32.09 -11.96
CA LEU A 12 -60.27 31.10 -12.24
C LEU A 12 -61.18 31.28 -13.50
N THR A 13 -61.81 30.28 -14.15
CA THR A 13 -61.69 28.80 -14.32
C THR A 13 -62.73 28.33 -15.38
N LEU A 14 -62.42 27.37 -16.27
CA LEU A 14 -63.18 26.10 -16.45
C LEU A 14 -62.57 25.17 -17.56
N THR A 15 -61.86 24.15 -17.12
CA THR A 15 -62.08 22.69 -17.31
C THR A 15 -62.65 22.12 -18.62
N LEU A 16 -61.82 21.37 -19.38
CA LEU A 16 -61.92 19.90 -19.60
C LEU A 16 -60.92 19.39 -20.67
N ILE A 17 -60.01 18.49 -20.28
CA ILE A 17 -59.63 17.20 -20.96
C ILE A 17 -58.30 16.64 -20.40
N LEU A 18 -58.34 15.34 -20.05
CA LEU A 18 -57.22 14.38 -19.79
C LEU A 18 -56.20 14.62 -18.65
N PRO A 19 -56.29 13.82 -17.57
CA PRO A 19 -55.21 13.59 -16.62
C PRO A 19 -54.47 12.26 -16.88
N LEU A 20 -53.14 12.29 -17.07
CA LEU A 20 -52.18 11.23 -16.70
C LEU A 20 -50.73 11.68 -16.99
N MET A 21 -49.76 11.09 -16.29
CA MET A 21 -48.30 11.32 -16.42
C MET A 21 -47.73 12.66 -15.91
N HIS A 22 -47.95 12.95 -14.61
CA HIS A 22 -47.10 13.86 -13.82
C HIS A 22 -46.61 13.19 -12.52
N ALA A 23 -45.90 12.06 -12.64
CA ALA A 23 -45.13 11.44 -11.55
C ALA A 23 -44.16 10.38 -12.09
N THR A 24 -42.84 10.64 -12.08
CA THR A 24 -41.79 9.59 -12.12
C THR A 24 -40.35 10.14 -11.93
N PHE A 25 -40.03 11.35 -12.37
CA PHE A 25 -38.63 11.81 -12.55
C PHE A 25 -37.98 12.60 -11.39
N ALA A 26 -38.42 12.43 -10.13
CA ALA A 26 -37.96 13.27 -9.01
C ALA A 26 -37.32 12.55 -7.80
N HIS A 27 -37.36 11.21 -7.71
CA HIS A 27 -37.10 10.52 -6.42
C HIS A 27 -35.76 9.79 -6.30
N ALA A 28 -35.10 9.38 -7.39
CA ALA A 28 -33.91 8.52 -7.34
C ALA A 28 -32.69 9.15 -6.60
N ASP A 29 -32.50 10.47 -6.67
CA ASP A 29 -31.36 11.15 -6.01
C ASP A 29 -31.48 11.26 -4.47
N THR A 30 -32.59 10.83 -3.88
CA THR A 30 -32.84 10.97 -2.44
C THR A 30 -32.30 9.82 -1.58
N GLN A 31 -32.00 8.66 -2.18
CA GLN A 31 -31.62 7.45 -1.42
C GLN A 31 -30.25 7.61 -0.73
N LEU A 32 -30.09 6.95 0.43
CA LEU A 32 -28.86 6.96 1.22
C LEU A 32 -27.94 5.79 0.85
N VAL A 33 -28.48 4.60 0.62
CA VAL A 33 -27.70 3.40 0.23
C VAL A 33 -27.12 3.56 -1.18
N ARG A 34 -25.84 3.19 -1.35
CA ARG A 34 -25.16 3.17 -2.66
C ARG A 34 -25.22 1.75 -3.24
N ASN A 35 -25.53 1.61 -4.53
CA ASN A 35 -25.98 0.35 -5.12
C ASN A 35 -27.08 -0.32 -4.26
N PRO A 36 -28.31 0.24 -4.30
CA PRO A 36 -29.45 -0.39 -3.64
C PRO A 36 -29.79 -1.76 -4.24
N THR A 37 -29.48 -2.03 -5.51
CA THR A 37 -29.48 -3.39 -6.06
C THR A 37 -28.21 -4.14 -5.63
N LEU A 38 -28.38 -5.38 -5.17
CA LEU A 38 -27.29 -6.24 -4.68
C LEU A 38 -26.82 -7.25 -5.75
N ALA A 39 -27.15 -6.96 -7.01
CA ALA A 39 -26.64 -7.67 -8.17
C ALA A 39 -25.16 -7.29 -8.40
N ASP A 40 -24.31 -8.29 -8.67
CA ASP A 40 -22.93 -8.08 -9.13
C ASP A 40 -22.93 -7.44 -10.51
N THR A 41 -22.16 -6.36 -10.64
CA THR A 41 -22.13 -5.48 -11.81
C THR A 41 -20.77 -5.42 -12.51
N ASP A 42 -19.73 -6.08 -11.99
CA ASP A 42 -18.37 -6.00 -12.54
C ASP A 42 -17.60 -7.34 -12.61
N ALA A 43 -18.29 -8.46 -12.33
CA ALA A 43 -17.87 -9.83 -12.64
C ALA A 43 -16.59 -10.33 -11.94
N ASN A 44 -16.18 -9.67 -10.86
CA ASN A 44 -15.14 -10.16 -9.95
C ASN A 44 -15.71 -11.03 -8.81
N GLY A 45 -17.03 -11.26 -8.78
CA GLY A 45 -17.70 -12.18 -7.86
C GLY A 45 -18.01 -11.59 -6.48
N LYS A 46 -18.05 -10.26 -6.34
CA LYS A 46 -18.33 -9.56 -5.07
C LYS A 46 -19.51 -8.60 -5.23
N VAL A 47 -20.17 -8.28 -4.12
CA VAL A 47 -21.26 -7.28 -4.11
C VAL A 47 -20.66 -5.88 -4.01
N ASP A 48 -20.74 -5.14 -5.10
CA ASP A 48 -20.18 -3.78 -5.23
C ASP A 48 -20.64 -2.84 -4.11
N SER A 49 -19.71 -2.04 -3.56
CA SER A 49 -19.96 -1.10 -2.46
C SER A 49 -20.46 -1.71 -1.13
N TRP A 50 -20.55 -3.04 -1.01
CA TRP A 50 -20.87 -3.75 0.23
C TRP A 50 -19.65 -4.54 0.75
N TYR A 51 -19.38 -4.46 2.04
CA TYR A 51 -18.30 -5.18 2.70
C TYR A 51 -18.78 -6.56 3.17
N ASN A 52 -18.22 -7.62 2.59
CA ASN A 52 -18.38 -8.96 3.15
C ASN A 52 -17.63 -9.05 4.48
N LYS A 53 -18.37 -9.26 5.56
CA LYS A 53 -17.83 -9.24 6.93
C LYS A 53 -17.59 -10.63 7.51
N GLU A 54 -18.36 -11.61 7.07
CA GLU A 54 -18.29 -12.98 7.56
C GLU A 54 -18.94 -13.93 6.53
N GLY A 55 -18.35 -15.10 6.31
CA GLY A 55 -18.85 -16.08 5.35
C GLY A 55 -18.63 -15.66 3.90
N SER A 56 -19.49 -16.12 3.00
CA SER A 56 -19.39 -15.79 1.56
C SER A 56 -20.77 -15.53 0.96
N PRO A 57 -21.36 -14.34 1.21
CA PRO A 57 -22.51 -13.85 0.44
C PRO A 57 -22.11 -13.80 -1.03
N LYS A 58 -22.81 -14.55 -1.87
CA LYS A 58 -22.50 -14.67 -3.30
C LYS A 58 -23.55 -13.94 -4.12
N PRO A 59 -23.14 -13.08 -5.07
CA PRO A 59 -24.03 -12.68 -6.14
C PRO A 59 -24.52 -13.92 -6.89
N VAL A 60 -25.83 -14.05 -7.04
CA VAL A 60 -26.50 -15.16 -7.71
C VAL A 60 -27.46 -14.56 -8.73
N THR A 61 -27.42 -15.08 -9.95
CA THR A 61 -28.38 -14.75 -11.00
C THR A 61 -29.05 -16.03 -11.44
N VAL A 62 -30.36 -16.14 -11.20
CA VAL A 62 -31.20 -17.28 -11.60
C VAL A 62 -32.37 -16.72 -12.40
N ASP A 63 -32.64 -17.30 -13.56
CA ASP A 63 -33.75 -16.93 -14.48
C ASP A 63 -33.82 -15.42 -14.80
N GLY A 64 -32.65 -14.78 -14.90
CA GLY A 64 -32.52 -13.33 -15.19
C GLY A 64 -32.73 -12.41 -13.99
N GLN A 65 -33.07 -12.94 -12.81
CA GLN A 65 -33.11 -12.19 -11.56
C GLN A 65 -31.77 -12.29 -10.82
N SER A 66 -31.10 -11.16 -10.63
CA SER A 66 -29.84 -11.04 -9.89
C SER A 66 -30.06 -10.54 -8.47
N PHE A 67 -29.42 -11.20 -7.50
CA PHE A 67 -29.52 -10.94 -6.06
C PHE A 67 -28.22 -11.34 -5.36
N VAL A 68 -28.02 -10.96 -4.10
CA VAL A 68 -27.02 -11.62 -3.25
C VAL A 68 -27.68 -12.75 -2.47
N GLN A 69 -27.16 -13.97 -2.58
CA GLN A 69 -27.49 -15.10 -1.72
C GLN A 69 -26.50 -15.15 -0.57
N LEU A 70 -27.00 -14.92 0.64
CA LEU A 70 -26.32 -15.33 1.87
C LEU A 70 -26.67 -16.80 2.07
N GLN A 71 -25.66 -17.66 2.26
CA GLN A 71 -25.87 -19.09 2.45
C GLN A 71 -25.08 -19.59 3.65
N VAL A 72 -25.73 -20.44 4.45
CA VAL A 72 -25.09 -21.24 5.49
C VAL A 72 -25.45 -22.70 5.22
N THR A 73 -24.44 -23.50 4.83
CA THR A 73 -24.56 -24.96 4.64
C THR A 73 -24.12 -25.75 5.86
N ASP A 74 -23.26 -25.15 6.71
CA ASP A 74 -22.67 -25.80 7.86
C ASP A 74 -23.18 -25.12 9.14
N ALA A 75 -23.78 -25.91 10.04
CA ALA A 75 -24.42 -25.38 11.23
C ALA A 75 -23.46 -24.59 12.13
N GLY A 76 -23.82 -23.35 12.43
CA GLY A 76 -23.04 -22.49 13.32
C GLY A 76 -21.95 -21.66 12.63
N LYS A 77 -21.97 -21.50 11.31
CA LYS A 77 -21.22 -20.44 10.60
C LYS A 77 -22.10 -19.22 10.32
N GLY A 78 -21.51 -18.03 10.36
CA GLY A 78 -22.17 -16.77 9.98
C GLY A 78 -22.01 -16.49 8.48
N CYS A 79 -22.98 -15.78 7.90
CA CYS A 79 -22.84 -15.17 6.58
C CYS A 79 -23.41 -13.74 6.66
N VAL A 80 -22.58 -12.71 6.49
CA VAL A 80 -22.92 -11.31 6.82
C VAL A 80 -22.37 -10.35 5.77
N LEU A 81 -23.27 -9.59 5.14
CA LEU A 81 -22.93 -8.49 4.23
C LEU A 81 -23.27 -7.15 4.92
N GLU A 82 -22.29 -6.24 5.01
CA GLU A 82 -22.39 -4.94 5.68
C GLU A 82 -22.19 -3.79 4.69
N GLN A 83 -22.99 -2.72 4.76
CA GLN A 83 -22.67 -1.45 4.10
C GLN A 83 -22.86 -0.27 5.03
N TYR A 84 -21.96 0.71 4.93
CA TYR A 84 -22.08 2.01 5.58
C TYR A 84 -22.60 3.08 4.62
N THR A 85 -23.51 3.95 5.11
CA THR A 85 -23.84 5.21 4.44
C THR A 85 -24.01 6.36 5.43
N GLY A 86 -23.83 7.60 4.95
CA GLY A 86 -24.06 8.83 5.71
C GLY A 86 -25.54 9.22 5.72
N LEU A 87 -26.01 9.75 6.84
CA LEU A 87 -27.43 10.05 7.05
C LEU A 87 -27.93 11.35 6.39
N LYS A 88 -27.02 12.18 5.85
CA LYS A 88 -27.33 13.49 5.23
C LYS A 88 -28.23 14.42 6.08
N GLY A 89 -28.24 14.25 7.41
CA GLY A 89 -29.07 15.04 8.34
C GLY A 89 -30.50 14.51 8.57
N ALA A 90 -30.84 13.31 8.06
CA ALA A 90 -32.16 12.70 8.26
C ALA A 90 -32.47 12.44 9.75
N LYS A 91 -33.72 12.68 10.15
CA LYS A 91 -34.25 12.37 11.51
C LYS A 91 -34.95 11.02 11.60
N GLN A 92 -35.41 10.49 10.47
CA GLN A 92 -35.91 9.12 10.32
C GLN A 92 -35.30 8.52 9.04
N VAL A 93 -35.16 7.21 9.00
CA VAL A 93 -34.78 6.46 7.79
C VAL A 93 -35.71 5.27 7.61
N THR A 94 -36.32 5.17 6.43
CA THR A 94 -37.09 4.00 6.02
C THR A 94 -36.23 3.08 5.18
N PHE A 95 -36.07 1.86 5.68
CA PHE A 95 -35.40 0.77 5.00
C PHE A 95 -36.45 -0.06 4.25
N ALA A 96 -36.14 -0.49 3.03
CA ALA A 96 -36.95 -1.45 2.30
C ALA A 96 -36.04 -2.45 1.57
N ALA A 97 -36.42 -3.72 1.46
CA ALA A 97 -35.64 -4.73 0.76
C ALA A 97 -36.55 -5.76 0.10
N ASN A 98 -36.20 -6.23 -1.10
CA ASN A 98 -36.86 -7.39 -1.71
C ASN A 98 -36.03 -8.64 -1.43
N VAL A 99 -36.66 -9.59 -0.73
CA VAL A 99 -36.00 -10.77 -0.18
C VAL A 99 -36.80 -12.03 -0.48
N ARG A 100 -36.11 -13.17 -0.50
CA ARG A 100 -36.70 -14.49 -0.32
C ARG A 100 -35.73 -15.35 0.49
N TRP A 101 -36.20 -16.43 1.09
CA TRP A 101 -35.32 -17.27 1.89
C TRP A 101 -35.75 -18.73 1.85
N ASN A 102 -34.80 -19.65 1.92
CA ASN A 102 -35.10 -21.08 1.90
C ASN A 102 -34.40 -21.81 3.04
N ASN A 103 -35.20 -22.61 3.76
CA ASN A 103 -34.81 -23.54 4.81
C ASN A 103 -33.96 -22.90 5.93
N ILE A 104 -34.23 -21.65 6.31
CA ILE A 104 -33.56 -20.99 7.43
C ILE A 104 -33.99 -21.65 8.74
N THR A 105 -33.14 -22.55 9.23
CA THR A 105 -33.33 -23.28 10.48
C THR A 105 -32.58 -22.55 11.60
N PRO A 106 -33.26 -21.93 12.59
CA PRO A 106 -32.60 -21.13 13.63
C PRO A 106 -31.56 -21.92 14.43
N GLY A 107 -30.49 -21.24 14.86
CA GLY A 107 -29.53 -21.78 15.82
C GLY A 107 -30.10 -21.92 17.23
N LYS A 108 -29.32 -22.48 18.16
CA LYS A 108 -29.75 -22.78 19.54
C LYS A 108 -30.08 -21.55 20.41
N LYS A 109 -29.69 -20.35 19.99
CA LYS A 109 -29.99 -19.07 20.67
C LYS A 109 -31.02 -18.28 19.87
N SER A 110 -31.91 -17.54 20.55
CA SER A 110 -33.02 -16.81 19.91
C SER A 110 -32.60 -15.77 18.85
N TRP A 111 -31.38 -15.25 18.92
CA TRP A 111 -30.79 -14.30 17.96
C TRP A 111 -30.09 -14.97 16.76
N MET A 112 -29.94 -16.31 16.76
CA MET A 112 -29.31 -17.05 15.67
C MET A 112 -30.33 -17.32 14.56
N VAL A 113 -30.62 -16.29 13.77
CA VAL A 113 -31.66 -16.27 12.72
C VAL A 113 -31.12 -15.60 11.45
N GLY A 114 -31.85 -15.73 10.35
CA GLY A 114 -31.73 -14.76 9.27
C GLY A 114 -32.27 -13.41 9.73
N ILE A 115 -31.61 -12.31 9.37
CA ILE A 115 -32.02 -10.95 9.77
C ILE A 115 -31.53 -9.88 8.79
N VAL A 116 -32.34 -8.85 8.59
CA VAL A 116 -31.88 -7.52 8.15
C VAL A 116 -31.96 -6.59 9.35
N GLN A 117 -30.88 -5.85 9.65
CA GLN A 117 -30.84 -4.89 10.77
C GLN A 117 -29.94 -3.68 10.49
N ALA A 118 -30.15 -2.60 11.25
CA ALA A 118 -29.39 -1.36 11.14
C ALA A 118 -28.64 -1.01 12.45
N MET A 119 -27.50 -0.32 12.32
CA MET A 119 -26.69 0.22 13.41
C MET A 119 -26.25 1.66 13.10
N PHE A 120 -26.71 2.61 13.90
CA PHE A 120 -26.31 4.02 13.76
C PHE A 120 -24.91 4.28 14.33
N VAL A 121 -24.16 5.21 13.73
CA VAL A 121 -22.77 5.57 14.11
C VAL A 121 -22.50 7.07 14.00
N ASN A 122 -21.54 7.59 14.77
CA ASN A 122 -21.12 8.99 14.76
C ASN A 122 -19.94 9.28 13.80
N SER A 123 -19.42 10.51 13.79
CA SER A 123 -18.31 10.97 12.92
C SER A 123 -17.00 10.17 13.08
N ASN A 124 -16.78 9.57 14.25
CA ASN A 124 -15.64 8.69 14.52
C ASN A 124 -15.97 7.20 14.25
N ASN A 125 -17.08 6.94 13.54
CA ASN A 125 -17.58 5.62 13.17
C ASN A 125 -17.85 4.67 14.37
N LYS A 126 -18.12 5.23 15.55
CA LYS A 126 -18.52 4.49 16.77
C LYS A 126 -20.05 4.38 16.87
N LYS A 127 -20.54 3.24 17.38
CA LYS A 127 -21.98 2.95 17.52
C LYS A 127 -22.71 3.97 18.42
N VAL A 128 -23.90 4.38 17.98
CA VAL A 128 -24.86 5.20 18.73
C VAL A 128 -26.15 4.38 18.87
N GLY A 129 -26.49 3.98 20.11
CA GLY A 129 -27.69 3.19 20.42
C GLY A 129 -27.56 1.65 20.23
N PRO A 130 -28.66 0.90 20.42
CA PRO A 130 -28.73 -0.53 20.15
C PRO A 130 -28.82 -0.84 18.64
N TYR A 131 -28.63 -2.11 18.27
CA TYR A 131 -28.98 -2.58 16.92
C TYR A 131 -30.51 -2.59 16.76
N GLN A 132 -31.00 -2.19 15.59
CA GLN A 132 -32.42 -2.12 15.30
C GLN A 132 -32.78 -3.16 14.21
N ALA A 133 -33.53 -4.19 14.60
CA ALA A 133 -33.97 -5.23 13.68
C ALA A 133 -35.03 -4.68 12.71
N ILE A 134 -34.81 -4.87 11.41
CA ILE A 134 -35.76 -4.53 10.35
C ILE A 134 -36.72 -5.71 10.15
N GLN A 135 -36.19 -6.91 9.89
CA GLN A 135 -36.98 -8.15 9.82
C GLN A 135 -36.12 -9.37 10.17
N ASN A 136 -36.72 -10.35 10.87
CA ASN A 136 -36.12 -11.67 11.14
C ASN A 136 -36.75 -12.74 10.22
N PHE A 137 -35.98 -13.73 9.79
CA PHE A 137 -36.39 -14.79 8.86
C PHE A 137 -36.16 -16.18 9.44
N LYS A 138 -37.11 -17.09 9.19
CA LYS A 138 -37.12 -18.50 9.57
C LYS A 138 -37.91 -19.30 8.53
N GLY A 139 -37.63 -20.59 8.37
CA GLY A 139 -38.34 -21.47 7.44
C GLY A 139 -38.03 -21.17 5.97
N THR A 140 -39.03 -21.34 5.09
CA THR A 140 -38.93 -21.07 3.65
C THR A 140 -40.02 -20.10 3.20
N GLN A 141 -39.60 -19.10 2.44
CA GLN A 141 -40.41 -18.20 1.62
C GLN A 141 -39.78 -18.21 0.22
N ALA A 142 -40.28 -19.08 -0.67
CA ALA A 142 -39.67 -19.32 -1.98
C ALA A 142 -39.89 -18.18 -3.00
N ASN A 143 -40.98 -17.42 -2.84
CA ASN A 143 -41.32 -16.29 -3.70
C ASN A 143 -40.74 -14.99 -3.11
N TRP A 144 -40.23 -14.14 -3.99
CA TRP A 144 -39.79 -12.78 -3.64
C TRP A 144 -40.88 -11.99 -2.94
N THR A 145 -40.52 -11.35 -1.83
CA THR A 145 -41.39 -10.47 -1.07
C THR A 145 -40.63 -9.23 -0.60
N THR A 146 -41.30 -8.08 -0.65
CA THR A 146 -40.72 -6.81 -0.21
C THR A 146 -41.06 -6.55 1.25
N ILE A 147 -40.04 -6.24 2.05
CA ILE A 147 -40.14 -5.88 3.46
C ILE A 147 -39.72 -4.42 3.65
N SER A 148 -40.28 -3.74 4.65
CA SER A 148 -39.92 -2.35 4.97
C SER A 148 -40.08 -2.02 6.45
N LYS A 149 -39.27 -1.07 6.95
CA LYS A 149 -39.39 -0.51 8.30
C LYS A 149 -38.77 0.88 8.40
N THR A 150 -39.52 1.80 9.01
CA THR A 150 -39.01 3.14 9.40
C THR A 150 -38.38 3.06 10.78
N LEU A 151 -37.20 3.68 10.94
CA LEU A 151 -36.48 3.80 12.20
C LEU A 151 -36.12 5.26 12.46
N ASP A 152 -36.32 5.72 13.69
CA ASP A 152 -35.82 7.01 14.15
C ASP A 152 -34.29 7.02 14.20
N VAL A 153 -33.70 8.16 13.83
CA VAL A 153 -32.25 8.38 13.88
C VAL A 153 -31.88 8.92 15.27
N PRO A 154 -31.08 8.18 16.08
CA PRO A 154 -30.67 8.66 17.40
C PRO A 154 -29.83 9.93 17.29
N ASP A 155 -30.02 10.87 18.23
CA ASP A 155 -29.22 12.10 18.25
C ASP A 155 -27.71 11.79 18.38
N GLY A 156 -26.90 12.51 17.60
CA GLY A 156 -25.46 12.26 17.46
C GLY A 156 -25.07 11.21 16.42
N ALA A 157 -26.02 10.51 15.79
CA ALA A 157 -25.75 9.67 14.63
C ALA A 157 -25.52 10.53 13.36
N LEU A 158 -24.48 10.19 12.60
CA LEU A 158 -24.10 10.85 11.34
C LEU A 158 -24.03 9.87 10.15
N GLY A 159 -23.97 8.56 10.43
CA GLY A 159 -24.15 7.50 9.45
C GLY A 159 -24.86 6.29 10.04
N VAL A 160 -25.18 5.33 9.17
CA VAL A 160 -25.81 4.05 9.53
C VAL A 160 -25.13 2.92 8.78
N ARG A 161 -24.96 1.79 9.46
CA ARG A 161 -24.54 0.51 8.86
C ARG A 161 -25.74 -0.41 8.73
N LEU A 162 -25.94 -0.97 7.55
CA LEU A 162 -26.90 -2.03 7.29
C LEU A 162 -26.21 -3.38 7.31
N HIS A 163 -26.79 -4.34 8.00
CA HIS A 163 -26.34 -5.72 8.06
C HIS A 163 -27.44 -6.61 7.46
N LEU A 164 -27.11 -7.31 6.37
CA LEU A 164 -27.83 -8.48 5.90
C LEU A 164 -27.11 -9.69 6.50
N ALA A 165 -27.81 -10.59 7.19
CA ALA A 165 -27.14 -11.67 7.90
C ALA A 165 -27.94 -12.98 7.97
N LEU A 166 -27.21 -14.08 7.90
CA LEU A 166 -27.56 -15.36 8.51
C LEU A 166 -26.64 -15.56 9.72
N TYR A 167 -27.07 -15.16 10.92
CA TYR A 167 -26.22 -15.27 12.12
C TYR A 167 -26.28 -16.69 12.68
N TYR A 168 -25.28 -17.51 12.37
CA TYR A 168 -25.06 -18.83 13.00
C TYR A 168 -26.30 -19.74 13.02
N VAL A 169 -27.10 -19.65 11.96
CA VAL A 169 -28.23 -20.55 11.70
C VAL A 169 -27.69 -21.97 11.48
N GLN A 170 -28.54 -22.98 11.64
CA GLN A 170 -28.12 -24.37 11.40
C GLN A 170 -27.93 -24.64 9.90
N GLN A 171 -28.79 -24.06 9.08
CA GLN A 171 -28.70 -24.05 7.63
C GLN A 171 -29.65 -22.99 7.07
N GLY A 172 -29.47 -22.63 5.80
CA GLY A 172 -30.44 -21.89 5.02
C GLY A 172 -29.81 -20.92 4.02
N THR A 173 -30.67 -20.30 3.21
CA THR A 173 -30.32 -19.22 2.29
C THR A 173 -31.22 -18.01 2.55
N LEU A 174 -30.63 -16.81 2.52
CA LEU A 174 -31.34 -15.53 2.47
C LEU A 174 -30.88 -14.82 1.19
N ASP A 175 -31.77 -14.77 0.21
CA ASP A 175 -31.58 -14.08 -1.04
C ASP A 175 -32.10 -12.64 -0.91
N VAL A 176 -31.28 -11.65 -1.23
CA VAL A 176 -31.63 -10.22 -1.16
C VAL A 176 -31.36 -9.61 -2.53
N GLN A 177 -32.42 -9.25 -3.26
CA GLN A 177 -32.32 -8.71 -4.61
C GLN A 177 -31.84 -7.26 -4.59
N TRP A 178 -32.40 -6.51 -3.65
CA TRP A 178 -32.08 -5.12 -3.40
C TRP A 178 -32.46 -4.71 -1.99
N ILE A 179 -31.83 -3.67 -1.48
CA ILE A 179 -32.16 -2.96 -0.25
C ILE A 179 -31.93 -1.46 -0.44
N THR A 180 -32.91 -0.64 -0.05
CA THR A 180 -32.83 0.82 -0.01
C THR A 180 -32.84 1.31 1.43
N ALA A 181 -32.30 2.51 1.62
CA ALA A 181 -32.45 3.29 2.85
C ALA A 181 -32.76 4.72 2.45
N ASN A 182 -33.94 5.22 2.80
CA ASN A 182 -34.45 6.49 2.31
C ASN A 182 -34.63 7.45 3.50
N PRO A 183 -34.25 8.72 3.38
CA PRO A 183 -34.43 9.69 4.47
C PRO A 183 -35.93 10.03 4.60
N GLY A 184 -36.45 10.07 5.82
CA GLY A 184 -37.88 10.22 6.09
C GLY A 184 -38.59 8.89 6.32
N ASN A 185 -39.90 8.88 6.13
CA ASN A 185 -40.81 7.78 6.47
C ASN A 185 -41.39 7.01 5.25
N ILE A 186 -40.85 7.23 4.04
CA ILE A 186 -41.37 6.66 2.79
C ILE A 186 -40.47 5.52 2.29
N ALA A 187 -41.08 4.36 2.05
CA ALA A 187 -40.41 3.21 1.44
C ALA A 187 -40.41 3.34 -0.09
N MET A 188 -39.23 3.27 -0.69
CA MET A 188 -39.03 3.35 -2.14
C MET A 188 -38.14 2.20 -2.62
N ASP A 189 -38.41 1.71 -3.82
CA ASP A 189 -37.58 0.71 -4.51
C ASP A 189 -36.30 1.34 -5.12
N PRO A 190 -35.37 0.56 -5.71
CA PRO A 190 -34.15 1.08 -6.31
C PRO A 190 -34.35 2.02 -7.52
N ALA A 191 -35.53 2.02 -8.14
CA ALA A 191 -35.89 2.95 -9.21
C ALA A 191 -36.46 4.27 -8.65
N GLY A 192 -36.57 4.41 -7.33
CA GLY A 192 -37.20 5.55 -6.67
C GLY A 192 -38.72 5.53 -6.73
N LYS A 193 -39.34 4.40 -7.12
CA LYS A 193 -40.80 4.27 -7.07
C LYS A 193 -41.23 4.01 -5.62
N VAL A 194 -42.25 4.75 -5.16
CA VAL A 194 -42.89 4.45 -3.87
C VAL A 194 -43.51 3.05 -3.94
N ILE A 195 -43.27 2.26 -2.90
CA ILE A 195 -43.81 0.90 -2.80
C ILE A 195 -45.25 1.02 -2.33
N ASP A 196 -46.20 0.81 -3.24
CA ASP A 196 -47.63 0.99 -3.01
C ASP A 196 -48.12 0.15 -1.81
N GLY A 197 -48.85 0.80 -0.90
CA GLY A 197 -49.14 0.29 0.44
C GLY A 197 -48.57 1.15 1.57
N HIS A 198 -47.64 2.06 1.28
CA HIS A 198 -47.10 3.05 2.23
C HIS A 198 -47.34 4.49 1.76
N VAL A 199 -48.59 4.93 1.87
CA VAL A 199 -48.94 6.36 1.86
C VAL A 199 -48.35 7.01 3.12
N ALA A 200 -47.72 8.18 2.95
CA ALA A 200 -47.01 8.87 4.03
C ALA A 200 -47.92 9.33 5.18
N ALA A 201 -47.39 9.29 6.41
CA ALA A 201 -47.82 10.20 7.47
C ALA A 201 -47.07 11.56 7.31
N PRO A 202 -47.69 12.70 7.64
CA PRO A 202 -47.27 14.01 7.11
C PRO A 202 -46.04 14.67 7.77
N THR A 203 -45.44 15.62 7.03
CA THR A 203 -44.20 16.38 7.31
C THR A 203 -44.34 17.48 8.39
N PRO A 204 -43.22 17.92 9.01
CA PRO A 204 -42.65 19.28 8.76
C PRO A 204 -41.09 19.36 8.84
N VAL A 205 -40.32 20.44 8.51
CA VAL A 205 -40.40 21.62 7.59
C VAL A 205 -38.98 22.30 7.53
N ALA A 206 -38.63 23.00 6.42
CA ALA A 206 -37.51 23.99 6.26
C ALA A 206 -36.03 23.49 6.31
N LYS A 207 -35.00 24.08 5.63
CA LYS A 207 -34.82 25.30 4.78
C LYS A 207 -33.58 25.15 3.82
N ALA A 208 -33.44 25.98 2.77
CA ALA A 208 -32.44 25.91 1.64
C ALA A 208 -30.98 26.41 1.96
N ALA A 209 -29.92 26.34 1.11
CA ALA A 209 -29.70 26.95 -0.24
C ALA A 209 -28.37 26.44 -1.00
N PRO A 210 -27.72 27.07 -2.04
CA PRO A 210 -27.56 26.47 -3.41
C PRO A 210 -26.17 26.59 -4.18
N LYS A 211 -26.14 26.24 -5.51
CA LYS A 211 -25.14 26.50 -6.64
C LYS A 211 -24.01 25.46 -6.94
N PRO A 212 -23.28 25.45 -8.12
CA PRO A 212 -23.30 26.28 -9.36
C PRO A 212 -23.33 25.52 -10.75
N THR A 213 -23.10 26.21 -11.89
CA THR A 213 -23.32 25.80 -13.33
C THR A 213 -22.02 25.84 -14.25
N PRO A 214 -21.98 25.63 -15.60
CA PRO A 214 -20.90 24.86 -16.31
C PRO A 214 -19.99 25.61 -17.35
N VAL A 215 -19.12 24.89 -18.12
CA VAL A 215 -17.98 25.42 -18.95
C VAL A 215 -17.81 24.75 -20.36
N THR A 216 -17.16 25.44 -21.33
CA THR A 216 -16.93 25.13 -22.78
C THR A 216 -15.46 24.84 -23.22
N THR A 217 -15.17 24.61 -24.53
CA THR A 217 -13.91 24.02 -25.10
C THR A 217 -13.43 24.62 -26.45
N SER A 218 -12.24 24.23 -26.96
CA SER A 218 -11.69 24.53 -28.31
C SER A 218 -10.66 23.43 -28.72
N SER A 219 -10.10 23.27 -29.93
CA SER A 219 -10.27 23.99 -31.23
C SER A 219 -9.84 23.18 -32.50
N VAL A 220 -8.64 22.57 -32.56
CA VAL A 220 -8.03 22.05 -33.83
C VAL A 220 -8.70 20.77 -34.38
N SER A 221 -9.01 20.76 -35.69
CA SER A 221 -9.74 19.68 -36.40
C SER A 221 -8.88 18.85 -37.37
N ALA A 222 -9.19 17.56 -37.48
CA ALA A 222 -8.54 16.60 -38.38
C ALA A 222 -8.94 16.77 -39.85
N THR A 223 -7.98 16.61 -40.77
CA THR A 223 -8.22 16.46 -42.22
C THR A 223 -8.46 14.99 -42.60
N PRO A 224 -9.12 14.68 -43.73
CA PRO A 224 -9.25 13.30 -44.23
C PRO A 224 -7.89 12.67 -44.57
N GLY A 225 -7.75 11.36 -44.34
CA GLY A 225 -6.50 10.61 -44.58
C GLY A 225 -5.43 10.76 -43.48
N MET A 226 -5.69 11.52 -42.42
CA MET A 226 -4.74 11.70 -41.32
C MET A 226 -4.75 10.48 -40.38
N GLN A 227 -3.60 9.85 -40.17
CA GLN A 227 -3.46 8.79 -39.17
C GLN A 227 -3.57 9.38 -37.74
N LEU A 228 -4.66 9.04 -37.05
CA LEU A 228 -4.95 9.33 -35.65
C LEU A 228 -4.25 8.34 -34.69
N VAL A 229 -3.89 7.16 -35.19
CA VAL A 229 -2.89 6.25 -34.61
C VAL A 229 -1.90 5.89 -35.71
N ASN A 230 -0.72 6.46 -35.65
CA ASN A 230 0.46 5.98 -36.38
C ASN A 230 1.34 5.22 -35.38
N ASN A 231 1.12 3.91 -35.28
CA ASN A 231 1.93 3.01 -34.46
C ASN A 231 2.42 1.87 -35.37
N PRO A 232 3.49 2.11 -36.16
CA PRO A 232 3.68 1.40 -37.42
C PRO A 232 4.05 -0.09 -37.25
N LYS A 233 4.51 -0.48 -36.07
CA LYS A 233 4.86 -1.86 -35.71
C LYS A 233 4.59 -2.06 -34.22
N LEU A 234 3.95 -3.17 -33.84
CA LEU A 234 3.75 -3.54 -32.43
C LEU A 234 5.08 -4.10 -31.89
N LEU A 235 5.93 -3.18 -31.39
CA LEU A 235 7.32 -3.43 -31.02
C LEU A 235 7.54 -3.46 -29.51
N ASP A 236 8.58 -4.23 -29.15
CA ASP A 236 9.43 -4.01 -27.98
C ASP A 236 10.60 -3.13 -28.46
N ALA A 237 10.56 -1.84 -28.14
CA ALA A 237 11.51 -0.87 -28.69
C ALA A 237 12.76 -0.68 -27.80
N ASP A 238 12.69 -1.07 -26.53
CA ASP A 238 13.74 -0.92 -25.52
C ASP A 238 14.25 -2.25 -24.94
N GLY A 239 13.60 -3.37 -25.28
CA GLY A 239 13.99 -4.73 -24.88
C GLY A 239 13.40 -5.17 -23.54
N ASP A 240 12.35 -4.51 -23.04
CA ASP A 240 11.79 -4.74 -21.71
C ASP A 240 10.75 -5.88 -21.62
N GLY A 241 10.41 -6.48 -22.77
CA GLY A 241 9.45 -7.57 -22.89
C GLY A 241 7.98 -7.16 -22.96
N LYS A 242 7.68 -5.87 -23.19
CA LYS A 242 6.30 -5.34 -23.36
C LYS A 242 6.07 -4.76 -24.75
N ILE A 243 4.82 -4.37 -25.00
CA ILE A 243 4.36 -3.81 -26.28
C ILE A 243 4.11 -2.32 -26.07
N GLU A 244 4.92 -1.50 -26.74
CA GLU A 244 4.99 -0.07 -26.44
C GLU A 244 3.67 0.68 -26.71
N ARG A 245 3.30 1.56 -25.76
CA ARG A 245 2.08 2.38 -25.75
C ARG A 245 0.75 1.62 -25.63
N TRP A 246 0.74 0.36 -25.18
CA TRP A 246 -0.48 -0.43 -24.90
C TRP A 246 -0.60 -0.82 -23.42
N TYR A 247 -1.84 -0.93 -22.94
CA TYR A 247 -2.16 -1.39 -21.59
C TYR A 247 -2.57 -2.87 -21.60
N ASN A 248 -1.85 -3.70 -20.83
CA ASN A 248 -2.20 -5.09 -20.57
C ASN A 248 -3.39 -5.15 -19.61
N LYS A 249 -4.60 -5.15 -20.17
CA LYS A 249 -5.87 -5.13 -19.42
C LYS A 249 -6.21 -6.49 -18.80
N GLU A 250 -5.82 -7.56 -19.47
CA GLU A 250 -6.04 -8.94 -19.00
C GLU A 250 -5.01 -9.87 -19.63
N GLY A 251 -4.60 -10.92 -18.90
CA GLY A 251 -3.59 -11.89 -19.36
C GLY A 251 -2.18 -11.29 -19.49
N SER A 252 -1.34 -11.93 -20.31
CA SER A 252 0.05 -11.50 -20.54
C SER A 252 0.40 -11.54 -22.04
N PRO A 253 -0.11 -10.59 -22.85
CA PRO A 253 0.36 -10.38 -24.22
C PRO A 253 1.87 -10.11 -24.25
N LYS A 254 2.57 -10.58 -25.28
CA LYS A 254 4.03 -10.45 -25.41
C LYS A 254 4.44 -9.90 -26.78
N PRO A 255 5.51 -9.10 -26.87
CA PRO A 255 6.15 -8.81 -28.14
C PRO A 255 6.91 -10.05 -28.65
N VAL A 256 6.98 -10.23 -29.97
CA VAL A 256 7.76 -11.27 -30.63
C VAL A 256 8.50 -10.68 -31.82
N VAL A 257 9.78 -11.04 -31.98
CA VAL A 257 10.58 -10.73 -33.17
C VAL A 257 11.06 -12.04 -33.78
N GLN A 258 10.68 -12.33 -35.02
CA GLN A 258 11.02 -13.56 -35.73
C GLN A 258 11.24 -13.27 -37.22
N ASN A 259 12.33 -13.78 -37.80
CA ASN A 259 12.68 -13.63 -39.21
C ASN A 259 12.63 -12.17 -39.74
N GLY A 260 13.06 -11.21 -38.92
CA GLY A 260 13.05 -9.77 -39.25
C GLY A 260 11.68 -9.09 -39.18
N GLN A 261 10.63 -9.79 -38.74
CA GLN A 261 9.30 -9.23 -38.50
C GLN A 261 8.98 -9.17 -37.00
N SER A 262 8.26 -8.13 -36.58
CA SER A 262 7.83 -7.94 -35.19
C SER A 262 6.31 -7.88 -35.08
N TYR A 263 5.75 -8.46 -34.02
CA TYR A 263 4.31 -8.51 -33.77
C TYR A 263 3.97 -8.71 -32.28
N ALA A 264 2.74 -8.36 -31.91
CA ALA A 264 2.16 -8.72 -30.62
C ALA A 264 1.58 -10.14 -30.66
N PHE A 265 1.94 -10.97 -29.69
CA PHE A 265 1.44 -12.33 -29.48
C PHE A 265 0.48 -12.37 -28.29
N LEU A 266 -0.77 -12.76 -28.53
CA LEU A 266 -1.79 -13.01 -27.52
C LEU A 266 -2.10 -14.50 -27.49
N GLU A 267 -2.21 -15.09 -26.30
CA GLU A 267 -2.46 -16.52 -26.14
C GLU A 267 -3.37 -16.80 -24.93
N VAL A 268 -4.25 -17.79 -25.08
CA VAL A 268 -5.01 -18.41 -24.00
C VAL A 268 -4.85 -19.93 -24.14
N GLN A 269 -4.24 -20.58 -23.14
CA GLN A 269 -4.02 -22.04 -23.13
C GLN A 269 -5.04 -22.81 -22.28
N ASN A 270 -5.83 -22.13 -21.46
CA ASN A 270 -6.81 -22.75 -20.56
C ASN A 270 -8.09 -21.90 -20.49
N ALA A 271 -9.25 -22.57 -20.53
CA ALA A 271 -10.54 -21.91 -20.63
C ALA A 271 -10.86 -21.03 -19.40
N GLY A 272 -11.36 -19.81 -19.65
CA GLY A 272 -11.84 -18.91 -18.60
C GLY A 272 -10.92 -17.76 -18.20
N LYS A 273 -9.81 -17.54 -18.91
CA LYS A 273 -8.98 -16.33 -18.79
C LYS A 273 -8.98 -15.55 -20.11
N GLY A 274 -9.08 -14.23 -20.08
CA GLY A 274 -8.87 -13.39 -21.26
C GLY A 274 -7.40 -12.99 -21.46
N CYS A 275 -7.06 -12.60 -22.68
CA CYS A 275 -5.77 -11.96 -23.01
C CYS A 275 -6.07 -10.72 -23.87
N VAL A 276 -5.76 -9.52 -23.36
CA VAL A 276 -6.32 -8.25 -23.88
C VAL A 276 -5.30 -7.11 -23.81
N LEU A 277 -5.02 -6.51 -24.96
CA LEU A 277 -4.35 -5.21 -25.09
C LEU A 277 -5.39 -4.11 -25.32
N GLU A 278 -5.28 -3.01 -24.57
CA GLU A 278 -6.10 -1.79 -24.74
C GLU A 278 -5.20 -0.58 -25.04
N GLN A 279 -5.56 0.22 -26.05
CA GLN A 279 -4.94 1.53 -26.34
C GLN A 279 -6.03 2.59 -26.55
N TYR A 280 -5.72 3.86 -26.31
CA TYR A 280 -6.63 4.98 -26.50
C TYR A 280 -6.03 6.05 -27.42
N THR A 281 -6.86 6.66 -28.27
CA THR A 281 -6.51 7.88 -29.03
C THR A 281 -7.64 8.91 -29.03
N GLY A 282 -7.29 10.17 -29.26
CA GLY A 282 -8.25 11.26 -29.47
C GLY A 282 -8.68 11.39 -30.93
N LEU A 283 -9.94 11.71 -31.19
CA LEU A 283 -10.52 11.75 -32.53
C LEU A 283 -10.26 13.07 -33.28
N LYS A 284 -9.80 14.12 -32.57
CA LYS A 284 -9.47 15.45 -33.14
C LYS A 284 -10.58 16.02 -34.06
N GLY A 285 -11.84 15.78 -33.71
CA GLY A 285 -12.99 16.25 -34.50
C GLY A 285 -13.28 15.49 -35.81
N ALA A 286 -12.59 14.38 -36.09
CA ALA A 286 -12.94 13.51 -37.20
C ALA A 286 -14.39 13.01 -37.07
N LYS A 287 -15.16 13.05 -38.16
CA LYS A 287 -16.54 12.57 -38.22
C LYS A 287 -16.66 11.10 -38.64
N GLN A 288 -15.61 10.55 -39.22
CA GLN A 288 -15.49 9.14 -39.59
C GLN A 288 -14.04 8.73 -39.42
N ILE A 289 -13.80 7.47 -39.05
CA ILE A 289 -12.46 6.87 -38.96
C ILE A 289 -12.46 5.49 -39.61
N THR A 290 -11.33 5.09 -40.16
CA THR A 290 -11.09 3.72 -40.63
C THR A 290 -10.04 3.07 -39.77
N ILE A 291 -10.34 1.87 -39.27
CA ILE A 291 -9.44 1.06 -38.47
C ILE A 291 -9.01 -0.13 -39.31
N SER A 292 -7.70 -0.28 -39.52
CA SER A 292 -7.11 -1.37 -40.31
C SER A 292 -6.01 -2.08 -39.52
N SER A 293 -5.87 -3.39 -39.69
CA SER A 293 -4.89 -4.19 -38.96
C SER A 293 -4.47 -5.42 -39.76
N LYS A 294 -3.23 -5.87 -39.56
CA LYS A 294 -2.72 -7.12 -40.15
C LYS A 294 -2.51 -8.17 -39.07
N VAL A 295 -3.19 -9.30 -39.22
CA VAL A 295 -3.41 -10.32 -38.18
C VAL A 295 -3.30 -11.73 -38.75
N ARG A 296 -2.92 -12.69 -37.91
CA ARG A 296 -3.11 -14.12 -38.12
C ARG A 296 -3.52 -14.77 -36.81
N TRP A 297 -4.11 -15.96 -36.83
CA TRP A 297 -4.62 -16.59 -35.61
C TRP A 297 -4.59 -18.11 -35.68
N ASN A 298 -4.40 -18.76 -34.53
CA ASN A 298 -4.33 -20.22 -34.47
C ASN A 298 -5.23 -20.78 -33.38
N ASN A 299 -6.01 -21.79 -33.76
CA ASN A 299 -6.82 -22.64 -32.89
C ASN A 299 -7.71 -21.86 -31.89
N ILE A 300 -8.28 -20.73 -32.34
CA ILE A 300 -9.21 -19.94 -31.53
C ILE A 300 -10.51 -20.72 -31.41
N ILE A 301 -10.73 -21.32 -30.25
CA ILE A 301 -11.97 -22.00 -29.89
C ILE A 301 -12.82 -21.02 -29.07
N PRO A 302 -13.91 -20.45 -29.61
CA PRO A 302 -14.73 -19.49 -28.90
C PRO A 302 -15.31 -20.06 -27.61
N GLY A 303 -15.48 -19.21 -26.60
CA GLY A 303 -16.20 -19.55 -25.38
C GLY A 303 -17.71 -19.71 -25.62
N SER A 304 -18.44 -20.09 -24.58
CA SER A 304 -19.89 -20.40 -24.62
C SER A 304 -20.85 -19.24 -24.95
N LYS A 305 -20.33 -18.07 -25.38
CA LYS A 305 -21.09 -16.89 -25.80
C LYS A 305 -20.42 -16.27 -27.02
N SER A 306 -21.21 -15.71 -27.95
CA SER A 306 -20.73 -15.17 -29.24
C SER A 306 -19.64 -14.09 -29.12
N TRP A 307 -19.64 -13.30 -28.03
CA TRP A 307 -18.62 -12.30 -27.77
C TRP A 307 -17.30 -12.87 -27.20
N LYS A 308 -17.31 -14.12 -26.71
CA LYS A 308 -16.12 -14.80 -26.19
C LYS A 308 -15.27 -15.37 -27.32
N SER A 309 -14.65 -14.49 -28.10
CA SER A 309 -13.91 -14.80 -29.32
C SER A 309 -12.59 -14.05 -29.36
N GLY A 310 -11.73 -14.40 -30.33
CA GLY A 310 -10.70 -13.46 -30.76
C GLY A 310 -11.38 -12.26 -31.43
N THR A 311 -10.93 -11.03 -31.17
CA THR A 311 -11.51 -9.83 -31.78
C THR A 311 -10.51 -8.68 -31.87
N VAL A 312 -10.65 -7.88 -32.93
CA VAL A 312 -10.22 -6.48 -32.97
C VAL A 312 -11.48 -5.63 -32.91
N GLN A 313 -11.61 -4.80 -31.88
CA GLN A 313 -12.80 -3.95 -31.69
C GLN A 313 -12.45 -2.56 -31.14
N ALA A 314 -13.36 -1.61 -31.33
CA ALA A 314 -13.24 -0.22 -30.91
C ALA A 314 -14.39 0.22 -29.99
N MET A 315 -14.14 1.21 -29.13
CA MET A 315 -15.14 1.84 -28.26
C MET A 315 -14.92 3.36 -28.22
N PHE A 316 -15.91 4.11 -28.72
CA PHE A 316 -15.89 5.57 -28.61
C PHE A 316 -16.21 6.04 -27.17
N VAL A 317 -15.64 7.17 -26.75
CA VAL A 317 -15.81 7.74 -25.39
C VAL A 317 -15.94 9.27 -25.40
N ASP A 318 -16.64 9.80 -24.40
CA ASP A 318 -16.86 11.24 -24.18
C ASP A 318 -15.74 11.89 -23.33
N LYS A 319 -15.89 13.19 -23.04
CA LYS A 319 -14.98 13.96 -22.16
C LYS A 319 -14.83 13.42 -20.73
N ASN A 320 -15.76 12.59 -20.27
CA ASN A 320 -15.72 11.96 -18.95
C ASN A 320 -15.22 10.51 -19.03
N ASN A 321 -14.69 10.09 -20.18
CA ASN A 321 -14.25 8.73 -20.49
C ASN A 321 -15.39 7.69 -20.38
N LYS A 322 -16.65 8.13 -20.47
CA LYS A 322 -17.84 7.26 -20.53
C LYS A 322 -18.03 6.80 -21.97
N LYS A 323 -18.41 5.53 -22.15
CA LYS A 323 -18.70 4.95 -23.47
C LYS A 323 -19.79 5.75 -24.20
N VAL A 324 -19.50 6.14 -25.44
CA VAL A 324 -20.44 6.73 -26.39
C VAL A 324 -20.77 5.68 -27.45
N GLY A 325 -22.04 5.30 -27.56
CA GLY A 325 -22.48 4.25 -28.48
C GLY A 325 -22.08 2.82 -28.08
N PRO A 326 -22.31 1.82 -28.96
CA PRO A 326 -21.92 0.44 -28.73
C PRO A 326 -20.44 0.18 -29.03
N TYR A 327 -19.93 -0.99 -28.61
CA TYR A 327 -18.65 -1.49 -29.11
C TYR A 327 -18.77 -1.82 -30.61
N GLN A 328 -17.77 -1.39 -31.38
CA GLN A 328 -17.69 -1.64 -32.81
C GLN A 328 -16.64 -2.71 -33.09
N ALA A 329 -17.07 -3.94 -33.38
CA ALA A 329 -16.15 -4.98 -33.83
C ALA A 329 -15.67 -4.66 -35.27
N ILE A 330 -14.35 -4.63 -35.46
CA ILE A 330 -13.72 -4.60 -36.78
C ILE A 330 -13.82 -6.02 -37.37
N LYS A 331 -13.33 -7.02 -36.64
CA LYS A 331 -13.45 -8.44 -37.00
C LYS A 331 -13.39 -9.35 -35.77
N THR A 332 -14.10 -10.47 -35.82
CA THR A 332 -14.00 -11.56 -34.85
C THR A 332 -13.39 -12.81 -35.51
N PHE A 333 -12.64 -13.60 -34.74
CA PHE A 333 -11.84 -14.72 -35.22
C PHE A 333 -12.23 -16.02 -34.52
N LYS A 334 -12.14 -17.13 -35.27
CA LYS A 334 -12.36 -18.51 -34.84
C LYS A 334 -11.51 -19.46 -35.70
N GLY A 335 -11.22 -20.65 -35.18
CA GLY A 335 -10.41 -21.66 -35.88
C GLY A 335 -8.95 -21.20 -36.06
N THR A 336 -8.34 -21.59 -37.18
CA THR A 336 -6.96 -21.25 -37.56
C THR A 336 -6.95 -20.56 -38.92
N ASN A 337 -6.16 -19.49 -39.03
CA ASN A 337 -5.64 -18.95 -40.27
C ASN A 337 -4.14 -18.63 -40.05
N PRO A 338 -3.22 -19.45 -40.59
CA PRO A 338 -1.78 -19.31 -40.35
C PRO A 338 -1.16 -18.17 -41.16
N ASP A 339 -1.81 -17.76 -42.24
CA ASP A 339 -1.35 -16.71 -43.14
C ASP A 339 -1.79 -15.32 -42.65
N TRP A 340 -0.95 -14.32 -42.92
CA TRP A 340 -1.24 -12.94 -42.55
C TRP A 340 -2.39 -12.36 -43.40
N ALA A 341 -3.54 -12.13 -42.77
CA ALA A 341 -4.67 -11.44 -43.37
C ALA A 341 -4.70 -9.97 -42.96
N ILE A 342 -5.12 -9.09 -43.88
CA ILE A 342 -5.44 -7.70 -43.56
C ILE A 342 -6.95 -7.60 -43.31
N ILE A 343 -7.31 -6.80 -42.32
CA ILE A 343 -8.69 -6.54 -41.91
C ILE A 343 -8.89 -5.02 -41.82
N SER A 344 -10.07 -4.53 -42.19
CA SER A 344 -10.37 -3.09 -42.16
C SER A 344 -11.84 -2.83 -41.95
N LYS A 345 -12.18 -1.75 -41.23
CA LYS A 345 -13.55 -1.28 -41.10
C LYS A 345 -13.63 0.23 -40.94
N ILE A 346 -14.50 0.85 -41.74
CA ILE A 346 -14.91 2.25 -41.63
C ILE A 346 -15.96 2.36 -40.52
N LEU A 347 -15.80 3.35 -39.65
CA LEU A 347 -16.67 3.63 -38.50
C LEU A 347 -17.00 5.12 -38.45
N ASP A 348 -18.29 5.45 -38.47
CA ASP A 348 -18.75 6.81 -38.18
C ASP A 348 -18.49 7.15 -36.70
N VAL A 349 -18.05 8.37 -36.45
CA VAL A 349 -17.77 8.87 -35.10
C VAL A 349 -19.08 9.39 -34.50
N PRO A 350 -19.59 8.79 -33.39
CA PRO A 350 -20.83 9.23 -32.78
C PRO A 350 -20.72 10.65 -32.22
N ASP A 351 -21.80 11.44 -32.29
CA ASP A 351 -21.81 12.77 -31.69
C ASP A 351 -21.54 12.73 -30.18
N GLY A 352 -20.68 13.63 -29.72
CA GLY A 352 -20.18 13.66 -28.34
C GLY A 352 -18.98 12.74 -28.06
N ALA A 353 -18.60 11.86 -28.99
CA ALA A 353 -17.33 11.13 -28.89
C ALA A 353 -16.14 12.06 -29.15
N LEU A 354 -15.16 12.03 -28.25
CA LEU A 354 -13.91 12.80 -28.36
C LEU A 354 -12.67 11.90 -28.49
N GLY A 355 -12.81 10.62 -28.16
CA GLY A 355 -11.75 9.61 -28.26
C GLY A 355 -12.29 8.22 -28.57
N VAL A 356 -11.38 7.30 -28.91
CA VAL A 356 -11.68 5.90 -29.18
C VAL A 356 -10.65 4.99 -28.49
N ARG A 357 -11.13 3.92 -27.85
CA ARG A 357 -10.29 2.83 -27.35
C ARG A 357 -10.25 1.69 -28.36
N LEU A 358 -9.07 1.13 -28.59
CA LEU A 358 -8.82 -0.04 -29.42
C LEU A 358 -8.54 -1.23 -28.51
N HIS A 359 -9.21 -2.35 -28.73
CA HIS A 359 -8.96 -3.60 -28.02
C HIS A 359 -8.49 -4.66 -29.02
N LEU A 360 -7.31 -5.23 -28.79
CA LEU A 360 -6.84 -6.47 -29.41
C LEU A 360 -7.03 -7.57 -28.36
N ALA A 361 -7.87 -8.57 -28.61
CA ALA A 361 -8.33 -9.44 -27.54
C ALA A 361 -8.58 -10.89 -27.95
N LEU A 362 -8.28 -11.80 -27.02
CA LEU A 362 -8.85 -13.14 -26.89
C LEU A 362 -9.77 -13.13 -25.67
N TYR A 363 -11.05 -12.78 -25.85
CA TYR A 363 -11.99 -12.66 -24.72
C TYR A 363 -12.49 -14.02 -24.26
N TYR A 364 -11.93 -14.55 -23.17
CA TYR A 364 -12.42 -15.78 -22.51
C TYR A 364 -12.71 -16.93 -23.49
N VAL A 365 -11.87 -17.04 -24.52
CA VAL A 365 -11.84 -18.19 -25.42
C VAL A 365 -11.50 -19.44 -24.62
N GLN A 366 -11.86 -20.62 -25.13
CA GLN A 366 -11.48 -21.87 -24.47
C GLN A 366 -9.97 -22.08 -24.60
N GLN A 367 -9.45 -21.80 -25.79
CA GLN A 367 -8.02 -21.71 -26.09
C GLN A 367 -7.80 -20.95 -27.42
N GLY A 368 -6.54 -20.65 -27.73
CA GLY A 368 -6.07 -20.15 -29.03
C GLY A 368 -5.03 -19.04 -28.91
N SER A 369 -4.41 -18.69 -30.03
CA SER A 369 -3.49 -17.55 -30.14
C SER A 369 -3.88 -16.60 -31.27
N MET A 370 -3.46 -15.35 -31.16
CA MET A 370 -3.61 -14.31 -32.18
C MET A 370 -2.35 -13.45 -32.24
N ASP A 371 -1.84 -13.29 -33.45
CA ASP A 371 -0.67 -12.47 -33.73
C ASP A 371 -1.15 -11.19 -34.44
N VAL A 372 -0.72 -10.03 -33.98
CA VAL A 372 -1.06 -8.72 -34.56
C VAL A 372 0.23 -8.01 -34.94
N GLN A 373 0.46 -7.78 -36.24
CA GLN A 373 1.69 -7.15 -36.74
C GLN A 373 1.62 -5.62 -36.61
N TRP A 374 0.47 -5.03 -36.99
CA TRP A 374 0.20 -3.61 -36.88
C TRP A 374 -1.31 -3.33 -36.80
N ILE A 375 -1.65 -2.14 -36.30
CA ILE A 375 -3.00 -1.57 -36.33
C ILE A 375 -2.90 -0.05 -36.53
N THR A 376 -3.69 0.48 -37.45
CA THR A 376 -3.77 1.90 -37.81
C THR A 376 -5.19 2.42 -37.59
N VAL A 377 -5.30 3.72 -37.28
CA VAL A 377 -6.57 4.46 -37.26
C VAL A 377 -6.38 5.71 -38.10
N THR A 378 -7.14 5.83 -39.19
CA THR A 378 -7.09 6.95 -40.13
C THR A 378 -8.40 7.72 -40.08
N SER A 379 -8.40 9.05 -40.22
CA SER A 379 -9.63 9.83 -40.43
C SER A 379 -10.19 9.63 -41.84
N GLY A 380 -11.51 9.47 -41.97
CA GLY A 380 -12.19 9.16 -43.23
C GLY A 380 -12.36 7.66 -43.49
N ASP A 381 -12.59 7.31 -44.75
CA ASP A 381 -12.98 5.99 -45.27
C ASP A 381 -11.81 5.14 -45.78
N THR A 382 -10.63 5.73 -45.93
CA THR A 382 -9.48 5.07 -46.57
C THR A 382 -8.71 4.22 -45.56
N ALA A 383 -8.70 2.90 -45.77
CA ALA A 383 -7.86 1.97 -45.02
C ALA A 383 -6.40 2.08 -45.48
N LEU A 384 -5.50 2.41 -44.55
CA LEU A 384 -4.07 2.61 -44.83
C LEU A 384 -3.21 1.70 -43.96
N ASP A 385 -2.17 1.13 -44.56
CA ASP A 385 -1.08 0.47 -43.84
C ASP A 385 -0.20 1.50 -43.07
N PRO A 386 0.73 1.02 -42.21
CA PRO A 386 1.70 1.86 -41.52
C PRO A 386 2.51 2.84 -42.38
N ASP A 387 2.79 2.49 -43.63
CA ASP A 387 3.58 3.30 -44.57
C ASP A 387 2.69 4.28 -45.38
N GLY A 388 1.38 4.32 -45.09
CA GLY A 388 0.41 5.21 -45.73
C GLY A 388 -0.15 4.70 -47.06
N LYS A 389 -0.06 3.40 -47.36
CA LYS A 389 -0.55 2.80 -48.62
C LYS A 389 -1.94 2.15 -48.44
N PRO A 390 -2.83 2.21 -49.46
CA PRO A 390 -4.15 1.56 -49.40
C PRO A 390 -4.12 0.03 -49.31
N VAL A 391 -5.13 -0.58 -48.65
CA VAL A 391 -5.24 -2.05 -48.42
C VAL A 391 -6.68 -2.59 -48.53
N ASN A 392 -6.85 -3.89 -48.86
CA ASN A 392 -8.15 -4.58 -49.11
C ASN A 392 -8.36 -5.84 -48.21
N ASP A 393 -9.62 -6.24 -47.91
CA ASP A 393 -10.03 -7.35 -46.99
C ASP A 393 -10.44 -8.67 -47.72
N GLN A 394 -10.35 -9.86 -47.05
CA GLN A 394 -10.48 -11.21 -47.66
C GLN A 394 -10.90 -12.41 -46.70
N SER A 395 -12.15 -12.65 -46.23
CA SER A 395 -12.48 -13.95 -45.53
C SER A 395 -13.97 -14.35 -45.25
N ALA A 396 -14.35 -15.66 -45.27
CA ALA A 396 -15.64 -16.21 -44.73
C ALA A 396 -15.72 -17.76 -44.40
N SER A 397 -16.63 -18.18 -43.47
CA SER A 397 -17.32 -19.52 -43.27
C SER A 397 -16.94 -20.59 -42.13
N VAL A 398 -17.78 -21.66 -41.95
CA VAL A 398 -17.68 -22.95 -41.12
C VAL A 398 -18.36 -23.10 -39.69
N SER A 399 -18.94 -24.30 -39.31
CA SER A 399 -19.82 -24.64 -38.11
C SER A 399 -19.93 -26.19 -37.72
N VAL A 400 -20.48 -26.62 -36.53
CA VAL A 400 -21.03 -28.00 -36.11
C VAL A 400 -21.66 -28.10 -34.63
N LYS A 401 -22.31 -29.22 -34.19
CA LYS A 401 -23.29 -29.47 -33.03
C LYS A 401 -22.84 -30.42 -31.82
N PRO A 402 -23.63 -30.61 -30.69
CA PRO A 402 -23.28 -31.35 -29.42
C PRO A 402 -24.20 -32.54 -28.91
N ALA A 403 -23.93 -33.17 -27.73
CA ALA A 403 -24.65 -34.33 -27.10
C ALA A 403 -24.81 -34.33 -25.51
N GLN A 404 -25.41 -35.38 -24.89
CA GLN A 404 -26.17 -35.41 -23.58
C GLN A 404 -25.50 -35.97 -22.26
N LYS A 405 -26.28 -36.02 -21.14
CA LYS A 405 -25.96 -36.26 -19.68
C LYS A 405 -26.47 -37.60 -19.08
N SER A 406 -26.00 -37.97 -17.85
CA SER A 406 -26.70 -38.84 -16.86
C SER A 406 -26.33 -38.55 -15.38
N GLU A 407 -27.13 -39.00 -14.39
CA GLU A 407 -27.04 -38.68 -12.92
C GLU A 407 -26.79 -39.90 -11.98
N LYS A 408 -26.50 -39.66 -10.68
CA LYS A 408 -26.84 -40.55 -9.53
C LYS A 408 -26.72 -39.87 -8.14
N THR A 409 -27.35 -40.49 -7.11
CA THR A 409 -27.75 -39.94 -5.79
C THR A 409 -26.85 -40.29 -4.58
N VAL A 410 -27.11 -39.68 -3.40
CA VAL A 410 -26.34 -39.77 -2.13
C VAL A 410 -27.25 -40.00 -0.90
N ALA A 411 -26.73 -40.62 0.18
CA ALA A 411 -27.40 -40.83 1.48
C ALA A 411 -26.66 -40.15 2.65
N SER A 412 -27.30 -39.97 3.82
CA SER A 412 -26.83 -39.08 4.92
C SER A 412 -26.65 -39.76 6.30
N THR A 413 -25.80 -39.19 7.16
CA THR A 413 -25.66 -39.53 8.60
C THR A 413 -25.39 -38.29 9.49
N THR A 414 -25.73 -38.37 10.78
CA THR A 414 -25.81 -37.27 11.78
C THR A 414 -24.53 -36.99 12.61
N PRO A 415 -24.37 -35.80 13.25
CA PRO A 415 -23.15 -35.41 13.99
C PRO A 415 -23.25 -35.47 15.54
N VAL A 416 -22.07 -35.50 16.20
CA VAL A 416 -21.85 -35.65 17.67
C VAL A 416 -21.32 -34.35 18.31
N SER A 417 -21.54 -34.15 19.62
CA SER A 417 -21.08 -32.98 20.40
C SER A 417 -19.69 -33.13 21.04
N VAL A 418 -18.88 -32.06 21.06
CA VAL A 418 -17.49 -32.06 21.58
C VAL A 418 -17.33 -31.22 22.87
N SER A 419 -16.49 -31.70 23.80
CA SER A 419 -16.15 -31.04 25.07
C SER A 419 -15.15 -29.88 24.91
N MET A 420 -15.17 -28.93 25.85
CA MET A 420 -14.29 -27.74 25.90
C MET A 420 -13.19 -27.81 26.97
N SER A 421 -13.10 -28.89 27.76
CA SER A 421 -12.06 -29.07 28.79
C SER A 421 -10.67 -29.28 28.17
N LEU A 422 -9.63 -28.63 28.71
CA LEU A 422 -8.25 -29.02 28.39
C LEU A 422 -8.03 -30.47 28.88
N PRO A 423 -7.36 -31.33 28.11
CA PRO A 423 -6.93 -32.64 28.58
C PRO A 423 -5.80 -32.49 29.63
N VAL A 424 -5.44 -33.59 30.28
CA VAL A 424 -4.27 -33.63 31.18
C VAL A 424 -3.00 -33.37 30.35
N GLY A 425 -2.14 -32.47 30.83
CA GLY A 425 -0.90 -32.10 30.13
C GLY A 425 0.14 -33.23 30.09
N ASP A 426 0.72 -33.42 28.91
CA ASP A 426 1.77 -34.38 28.55
C ASP A 426 3.16 -33.75 28.37
N GLY A 427 3.23 -32.41 28.42
CA GLY A 427 4.44 -31.61 28.24
C GLY A 427 5.18 -31.26 29.54
N PRO A 428 6.20 -30.37 29.43
CA PRO A 428 6.99 -29.91 30.56
C PRO A 428 6.12 -29.25 31.64
N GLU A 429 6.51 -29.44 32.91
CA GLU A 429 5.82 -28.86 34.06
C GLU A 429 6.48 -27.56 34.52
N TYR A 430 5.68 -26.51 34.72
CA TYR A 430 6.12 -25.25 35.32
C TYR A 430 5.11 -24.83 36.40
N ALA A 431 5.60 -24.42 37.57
CA ALA A 431 4.77 -24.03 38.72
C ALA A 431 3.64 -25.03 39.07
N GLY A 432 3.92 -26.35 38.98
CA GLY A 432 2.95 -27.42 39.25
C GLY A 432 1.91 -27.68 38.15
N ILE A 433 2.08 -27.07 36.96
CA ILE A 433 1.15 -27.19 35.83
C ILE A 433 1.88 -27.79 34.63
N LYS A 434 1.42 -28.95 34.15
CA LYS A 434 1.91 -29.60 32.93
C LYS A 434 1.27 -28.96 31.70
N GLY A 435 2.08 -28.62 30.71
CA GLY A 435 1.61 -28.10 29.43
C GLY A 435 0.90 -29.17 28.59
N VAL A 436 -0.20 -28.82 27.93
CA VAL A 436 -0.88 -29.66 26.93
C VAL A 436 -0.23 -29.45 25.57
N ASN A 437 0.28 -30.51 24.95
CA ASN A 437 0.90 -30.44 23.62
C ASN A 437 -0.14 -30.14 22.53
N LEU A 438 0.10 -29.07 21.75
CA LEU A 438 -0.77 -28.63 20.67
C LEU A 438 -0.37 -29.15 19.28
N LEU A 439 0.80 -29.77 19.11
CA LEU A 439 1.30 -30.25 17.81
C LEU A 439 1.51 -31.77 17.73
N GLY A 440 1.31 -32.49 18.83
CA GLY A 440 1.57 -33.93 18.94
C GLY A 440 3.05 -34.27 19.16
N SER A 441 3.35 -35.56 19.31
CA SER A 441 4.70 -36.05 19.60
C SER A 441 5.69 -35.92 18.44
N ASP A 442 5.19 -36.01 17.19
CA ASP A 442 5.94 -35.66 15.98
C ASP A 442 5.24 -34.49 15.27
N PRO A 443 5.63 -33.24 15.55
CA PRO A 443 4.99 -32.06 14.96
C PRO A 443 5.20 -32.01 13.44
N TYR A 444 6.32 -32.53 12.92
CA TYR A 444 6.65 -32.53 11.51
C TYR A 444 5.84 -33.55 10.70
N ALA A 445 5.25 -34.56 11.35
CA ALA A 445 4.28 -35.44 10.71
C ALA A 445 2.94 -34.73 10.47
N ASN A 446 2.58 -33.80 11.36
CA ASN A 446 1.30 -33.10 11.36
C ASN A 446 1.29 -31.84 10.47
N LEU A 447 2.44 -31.23 10.18
CA LEU A 447 2.54 -30.14 9.21
C LEU A 447 2.61 -30.67 7.76
N LYS A 448 1.70 -30.22 6.89
CA LYS A 448 1.64 -30.59 5.46
C LYS A 448 1.96 -29.40 4.55
N PRO A 449 2.58 -29.64 3.37
CA PRO A 449 2.74 -28.61 2.33
C PRO A 449 1.40 -28.02 1.88
N PHE A 450 1.33 -26.70 1.72
CA PHE A 450 0.11 -25.99 1.35
C PHE A 450 0.38 -24.84 0.38
N ARG A 451 -0.25 -24.90 -0.81
CA ARG A 451 -0.13 -24.02 -2.00
C ARG A 451 1.28 -23.97 -2.62
N ASN A 452 1.34 -23.75 -3.93
CA ASN A 452 2.57 -23.67 -4.76
C ASN A 452 3.65 -24.72 -4.39
N THR A 453 3.23 -25.97 -4.20
CA THR A 453 4.10 -27.05 -3.70
C THR A 453 5.17 -27.48 -4.71
N GLU A 454 5.02 -27.09 -5.97
CA GLU A 454 6.00 -27.20 -7.04
C GLU A 454 7.15 -26.19 -6.93
N HIS A 455 7.05 -25.20 -6.03
CA HIS A 455 8.07 -24.16 -5.81
C HIS A 455 8.87 -24.34 -4.50
N PHE A 456 8.66 -25.43 -3.76
CA PHE A 456 9.50 -25.79 -2.63
C PHE A 456 9.58 -27.31 -2.38
N LYS A 457 10.63 -27.73 -1.67
CA LYS A 457 10.81 -29.10 -1.18
C LYS A 457 11.04 -29.10 0.32
N VAL A 458 10.57 -30.15 0.98
CA VAL A 458 10.74 -30.38 2.42
C VAL A 458 11.29 -31.79 2.64
N SER A 459 12.37 -31.91 3.39
CA SER A 459 13.01 -33.18 3.74
C SER A 459 13.26 -33.27 5.24
N ARG A 460 13.08 -34.44 5.83
CA ARG A 460 13.54 -34.68 7.22
C ARG A 460 15.05 -34.79 7.28
N ILE A 461 15.63 -34.34 8.38
CA ILE A 461 17.05 -34.43 8.70
C ILE A 461 17.22 -34.89 10.14
N THR A 462 18.31 -35.61 10.40
CA THR A 462 18.74 -35.98 11.76
C THR A 462 19.80 -35.00 12.24
N VAL A 463 19.64 -34.52 13.46
CA VAL A 463 20.53 -33.52 14.07
C VAL A 463 21.25 -34.15 15.25
N LYS A 464 22.54 -33.83 15.40
CA LYS A 464 23.38 -34.19 16.55
C LYS A 464 23.68 -32.92 17.35
N ASP A 465 24.12 -33.10 18.60
CA ASP A 465 24.65 -32.01 19.44
C ASP A 465 23.65 -30.86 19.68
N GLN A 466 22.35 -31.22 19.71
CA GLN A 466 21.22 -30.36 19.98
C GLN A 466 20.22 -31.09 20.89
N PRO A 467 19.35 -30.37 21.63
CA PRO A 467 18.32 -30.99 22.49
C PRO A 467 17.16 -31.64 21.70
N PHE A 468 17.28 -31.78 20.39
CA PHE A 468 16.34 -32.43 19.49
C PHE A 468 17.11 -33.22 18.43
N THR A 469 16.60 -34.40 18.07
CA THR A 469 17.22 -35.29 17.08
C THR A 469 16.59 -35.20 15.69
N ASN A 470 15.35 -34.70 15.60
CA ASN A 470 14.59 -34.57 14.36
C ASN A 470 14.39 -33.09 13.99
N ALA A 471 14.61 -32.78 12.72
CA ALA A 471 14.32 -31.48 12.13
C ALA A 471 13.84 -31.66 10.68
N ILE A 472 13.41 -30.55 10.07
CA ILE A 472 13.10 -30.46 8.64
C ILE A 472 14.02 -29.44 7.96
N ARG A 473 14.41 -29.71 6.72
CA ARG A 473 15.02 -28.75 5.79
C ARG A 473 13.98 -28.36 4.75
N ILE A 474 13.84 -27.06 4.50
CA ILE A 474 12.93 -26.46 3.53
C ILE A 474 13.80 -25.74 2.48
N LYS A 475 13.63 -26.06 1.20
CA LYS A 475 14.24 -25.31 0.08
C LYS A 475 13.16 -24.74 -0.81
N THR A 476 13.16 -23.42 -1.03
CA THR A 476 12.29 -22.73 -2.00
C THR A 476 13.08 -22.40 -3.27
N SER A 477 12.41 -22.46 -4.43
CA SER A 477 13.05 -22.20 -5.74
C SER A 477 12.49 -20.96 -6.45
N LYS A 478 11.37 -20.40 -5.99
CA LYS A 478 10.73 -19.22 -6.56
C LYS A 478 9.85 -18.52 -5.53
N GLN A 479 9.83 -17.19 -5.53
CA GLN A 479 8.91 -16.38 -4.72
C GLN A 479 7.49 -16.36 -5.33
N PRO A 480 6.42 -16.54 -4.54
CA PRO A 480 5.03 -16.42 -4.97
C PRO A 480 4.52 -14.96 -4.83
N ASP A 481 3.39 -14.64 -5.47
CA ASP A 481 2.79 -13.30 -5.42
C ASP A 481 2.42 -12.85 -4.00
N ALA A 482 2.04 -13.79 -3.13
CA ALA A 482 1.82 -13.55 -1.72
C ALA A 482 2.57 -14.58 -0.84
N MET A 483 3.24 -14.05 0.18
CA MET A 483 4.14 -14.77 1.10
C MET A 483 3.52 -15.93 1.89
N TRP A 484 2.18 -16.02 1.95
CA TRP A 484 1.44 -17.12 2.58
C TRP A 484 1.00 -18.21 1.60
N ASP A 485 1.28 -18.09 0.30
CA ASP A 485 0.93 -19.11 -0.69
C ASP A 485 2.00 -20.20 -0.84
N MET A 486 2.93 -20.29 0.12
CA MET A 486 3.84 -21.43 0.34
C MET A 486 3.94 -21.65 1.85
N GLN A 487 3.37 -22.74 2.36
CA GLN A 487 3.38 -23.05 3.80
C GLN A 487 3.68 -24.53 4.11
N LEU A 488 4.12 -24.76 5.34
CA LEU A 488 3.91 -26.01 6.07
C LEU A 488 2.88 -25.73 7.17
N ARG A 489 1.74 -26.45 7.16
CA ARG A 489 0.56 -26.13 7.98
C ARG A 489 -0.08 -27.39 8.58
N GLY A 490 -0.53 -27.32 9.82
CA GLY A 490 -1.25 -28.42 10.48
C GLY A 490 -2.13 -27.96 11.64
N PRO A 491 -3.18 -28.71 11.99
CA PRO A 491 -4.15 -28.33 13.00
C PRO A 491 -3.58 -28.41 14.42
N ALA A 492 -4.06 -27.56 15.33
CA ALA A 492 -3.82 -27.71 16.76
C ALA A 492 -4.59 -28.91 17.33
N ALA A 493 -3.90 -29.71 18.15
CA ALA A 493 -4.40 -30.98 18.70
C ALA A 493 -5.37 -30.83 19.90
N ALA A 494 -5.40 -29.65 20.54
CA ALA A 494 -6.22 -29.35 21.71
C ALA A 494 -6.78 -27.91 21.63
N PRO A 495 -7.80 -27.56 22.44
CA PRO A 495 -8.39 -26.23 22.39
C PRO A 495 -7.49 -25.19 23.07
N ILE A 496 -7.69 -23.92 22.72
CA ILE A 496 -7.05 -22.77 23.36
C ILE A 496 -8.17 -21.85 23.84
N ARG A 497 -8.04 -21.31 25.04
CA ARG A 497 -9.00 -20.37 25.63
C ARG A 497 -8.39 -18.99 25.77
N LYS A 498 -9.21 -17.96 25.76
CA LYS A 498 -8.81 -16.59 26.09
C LYS A 498 -8.17 -16.56 27.48
N GLY A 499 -6.97 -16.00 27.58
CA GLY A 499 -6.20 -15.92 28.83
C GLY A 499 -5.27 -17.11 29.08
N ASP A 500 -5.31 -18.15 28.24
CA ASP A 500 -4.34 -19.26 28.27
C ASP A 500 -2.92 -18.78 27.96
N LYS A 501 -1.93 -19.39 28.62
CA LYS A 501 -0.51 -19.13 28.40
C LYS A 501 0.04 -20.22 27.48
N LEU A 502 0.46 -19.83 26.28
CA LEU A 502 1.02 -20.71 25.27
C LEU A 502 2.55 -20.53 25.22
N LEU A 503 3.30 -21.63 25.31
CA LEU A 503 4.75 -21.63 25.14
C LEU A 503 5.10 -22.24 23.79
N LEU A 504 5.61 -21.42 22.87
CA LEU A 504 6.11 -21.84 21.56
C LEU A 504 7.64 -21.91 21.60
N THR A 505 8.21 -23.07 21.25
CA THR A 505 9.65 -23.28 21.12
C THR A 505 9.99 -23.93 19.79
N TYR A 506 11.02 -23.46 19.08
CA TYR A 506 11.66 -24.14 17.96
C TYR A 506 13.05 -23.55 17.73
N TRP A 507 13.92 -24.31 17.05
CA TRP A 507 15.23 -23.86 16.61
C TRP A 507 15.20 -23.66 15.10
N VAL A 508 16.01 -22.73 14.60
CA VAL A 508 16.16 -22.42 13.18
C VAL A 508 17.62 -22.27 12.82
N LYS A 509 18.00 -22.75 11.63
CA LYS A 509 19.34 -22.63 11.05
C LYS A 509 19.21 -22.26 9.57
N SER A 510 20.00 -21.29 9.10
CA SER A 510 20.16 -21.02 7.67
C SER A 510 21.17 -22.01 7.08
N VAL A 511 20.96 -22.46 5.84
CA VAL A 511 21.81 -23.49 5.21
C VAL A 511 22.42 -23.01 3.91
N ALA A 512 21.62 -22.43 3.02
CA ALA A 512 22.08 -21.91 1.75
C ALA A 512 21.10 -20.86 1.25
N ILE A 513 21.65 -19.80 0.68
CA ILE A 513 20.90 -18.70 0.11
C ILE A 513 21.31 -18.65 -1.36
N ASP A 514 20.38 -18.97 -2.26
CA ASP A 514 20.68 -19.15 -3.70
C ASP A 514 20.88 -17.81 -4.45
N THR A 515 20.90 -16.68 -3.74
CA THR A 515 21.26 -15.35 -4.28
C THR A 515 22.12 -14.60 -3.26
N GLU A 516 23.08 -13.80 -3.75
CA GLU A 516 24.16 -13.15 -3.00
C GLU A 516 23.71 -12.25 -1.81
N PHE A 517 22.41 -11.93 -1.68
CA PHE A 517 21.87 -11.02 -0.67
C PHE A 517 20.52 -11.43 -0.04
N ALA A 518 19.98 -12.63 -0.31
CA ALA A 518 18.75 -13.06 0.36
C ALA A 518 19.03 -13.54 1.80
N GLU A 519 18.01 -13.60 2.66
CA GLU A 519 18.18 -14.02 4.05
C GLU A 519 16.99 -14.89 4.48
N THR A 520 17.22 -15.91 5.30
CA THR A 520 16.16 -16.85 5.69
C THR A 520 14.98 -16.11 6.31
N SER A 521 13.81 -16.25 5.67
CA SER A 521 12.64 -15.43 5.89
C SER A 521 11.35 -16.25 5.81
N PHE A 522 10.61 -16.29 6.92
CA PHE A 522 9.29 -16.92 7.02
C PHE A 522 8.42 -16.22 8.07
N LEU A 523 7.12 -16.52 8.12
CA LEU A 523 6.31 -16.30 9.32
C LEU A 523 6.10 -17.60 10.07
N THR A 524 6.02 -17.52 11.38
CA THR A 524 5.32 -18.54 12.18
C THR A 524 3.97 -17.98 12.59
N THR A 525 2.88 -18.69 12.32
CA THR A 525 1.54 -18.30 12.75
C THR A 525 0.83 -19.41 13.53
N LEU A 526 -0.05 -18.99 14.43
CA LEU A 526 -1.13 -19.79 14.99
C LEU A 526 -2.38 -18.96 14.81
N GLU A 527 -3.29 -19.44 13.97
CA GLU A 527 -4.44 -18.69 13.47
C GLU A 527 -5.65 -19.60 13.34
N LEU A 528 -6.86 -19.02 13.24
CA LEU A 528 -8.03 -19.78 12.82
C LEU A 528 -7.75 -20.47 11.47
N ASP A 529 -8.14 -21.74 11.35
CA ASP A 529 -7.97 -22.50 10.10
C ASP A 529 -9.12 -22.28 9.10
N GLU A 530 -9.74 -21.11 9.19
CA GLU A 530 -10.78 -20.60 8.30
C GLU A 530 -10.82 -19.06 8.37
N ASP A 531 -11.48 -18.44 7.39
CA ASP A 531 -11.68 -16.99 7.34
C ASP A 531 -12.38 -16.48 8.61
N PRO A 532 -11.95 -15.36 9.24
CA PRO A 532 -11.02 -14.35 8.73
C PRO A 532 -9.54 -14.57 9.10
N TRP A 533 -9.09 -15.81 9.35
CA TRP A 533 -7.70 -16.18 9.63
C TRP A 533 -7.10 -15.41 10.83
N THR A 534 -7.92 -15.18 11.87
CA THR A 534 -7.52 -14.39 13.04
C THR A 534 -6.31 -15.00 13.73
N LYS A 535 -5.22 -14.22 13.83
CA LYS A 535 -3.93 -14.65 14.34
C LYS A 535 -3.83 -14.47 15.86
N LEU A 536 -3.59 -15.56 16.58
CA LEU A 536 -3.16 -15.50 17.99
C LEU A 536 -1.65 -15.33 18.10
N ILE A 537 -0.91 -16.04 17.24
CA ILE A 537 0.54 -15.90 17.09
C ILE A 537 0.82 -15.45 15.66
N GLN A 538 1.65 -14.43 15.51
CA GLN A 538 2.28 -14.05 14.25
C GLN A 538 3.71 -13.59 14.55
N ILE A 539 4.71 -14.31 14.04
CA ILE A 539 6.13 -14.02 14.27
C ILE A 539 6.80 -13.70 12.95
N GLY A 540 7.40 -12.50 12.86
CA GLY A 540 8.22 -12.08 11.73
C GLY A 540 9.63 -12.65 11.77
N ASN A 541 9.81 -13.92 11.39
CA ASN A 541 11.12 -14.55 11.23
C ASN A 541 11.76 -14.12 9.90
N ARG A 542 12.00 -12.82 9.76
CA ARG A 542 12.79 -12.21 8.68
C ARG A 542 14.27 -12.33 8.96
N ASN A 543 15.09 -12.24 7.91
CA ASN A 543 16.47 -11.78 8.02
C ASN A 543 17.31 -12.61 9.01
N LEU A 544 17.12 -13.94 8.96
CA LEU A 544 17.88 -14.90 9.75
C LEU A 544 19.11 -15.32 8.95
N VAL A 545 20.28 -14.89 9.41
CA VAL A 545 21.58 -15.29 8.86
C VAL A 545 22.40 -15.85 10.01
N SER A 546 22.30 -17.16 10.21
CA SER A 546 23.18 -17.91 11.10
C SER A 546 23.27 -19.34 10.57
N GLU A 547 24.50 -19.82 10.45
CA GLU A 547 24.78 -21.23 10.15
C GLU A 547 24.65 -22.11 11.41
N ASP A 548 24.39 -21.52 12.58
CA ASP A 548 24.15 -22.24 13.83
C ASP A 548 22.65 -22.33 14.18
N TRP A 549 22.33 -23.24 15.09
CA TRP A 549 20.96 -23.47 15.56
C TRP A 549 20.51 -22.42 16.57
N TYR A 550 19.75 -21.43 16.11
CA TYR A 550 19.19 -20.38 16.95
C TYR A 550 17.86 -20.79 17.60
N LYS A 551 17.75 -20.71 18.94
CA LYS A 551 16.52 -21.03 19.69
C LYS A 551 15.55 -19.86 19.73
N LEU A 552 14.35 -20.07 19.20
CA LEU A 552 13.18 -19.22 19.42
C LEU A 552 12.31 -19.83 20.53
N GLN A 553 12.08 -19.07 21.60
CA GLN A 553 11.20 -19.48 22.71
C GLN A 553 10.39 -18.27 23.21
N ARG A 554 9.05 -18.37 23.16
CA ARG A 554 8.14 -17.24 23.45
C ARG A 554 6.89 -17.70 24.18
N VAL A 555 6.47 -16.89 25.16
CA VAL A 555 5.19 -17.01 25.85
C VAL A 555 4.17 -16.07 25.23
N TYR A 556 2.97 -16.58 24.92
CA TYR A 556 1.83 -15.82 24.41
C TYR A 556 0.63 -15.95 25.35
N VAL A 557 -0.06 -14.84 25.61
CA VAL A 557 -1.38 -14.87 26.24
C VAL A 557 -2.44 -14.87 25.14
N ALA A 558 -3.21 -15.94 25.05
CA ALA A 558 -4.27 -16.07 24.05
C ALA A 558 -5.33 -14.97 24.23
N LYS A 559 -5.59 -14.17 23.19
CA LYS A 559 -6.52 -13.02 23.26
C LYS A 559 -7.98 -13.39 23.04
N GLN A 560 -8.24 -14.61 22.59
CA GLN A 560 -9.56 -15.19 22.27
C GLN A 560 -9.52 -16.71 22.40
N ASP A 561 -10.69 -17.34 22.38
CA ASP A 561 -10.83 -18.80 22.31
C ASP A 561 -10.61 -19.34 20.88
N LEU A 562 -10.08 -20.56 20.76
CA LEU A 562 -9.97 -21.36 19.54
C LEU A 562 -10.37 -22.82 19.85
N PRO A 563 -11.43 -23.36 19.23
CA PRO A 563 -11.80 -24.77 19.39
C PRO A 563 -10.75 -25.73 18.84
N VAL A 564 -10.82 -27.00 19.29
CA VAL A 564 -10.00 -28.11 18.77
C VAL A 564 -10.13 -28.21 17.25
N HIS A 565 -9.01 -28.40 16.54
CA HIS A 565 -8.95 -28.50 15.07
C HIS A 565 -9.56 -27.32 14.28
N LYS A 566 -9.87 -26.19 14.94
CA LYS A 566 -10.30 -24.93 14.31
C LYS A 566 -9.21 -23.88 14.25
N SER A 567 -8.00 -24.24 14.66
CA SER A 567 -6.80 -23.44 14.46
C SER A 567 -5.70 -24.28 13.86
N ALA A 568 -4.84 -23.64 13.08
CA ALA A 568 -3.67 -24.26 12.48
C ALA A 568 -2.42 -23.47 12.85
N PHE A 569 -1.37 -24.24 13.16
CA PHE A 569 -0.01 -23.75 13.21
C PHE A 569 0.57 -23.78 11.80
N SER A 570 1.29 -22.74 11.40
CA SER A 570 1.98 -22.73 10.10
C SER A 570 3.33 -22.03 10.11
N PHE A 571 4.23 -22.53 9.26
CA PHE A 571 5.38 -21.78 8.76
C PHE A 571 5.05 -21.30 7.33
N GLN A 572 5.11 -19.99 7.08
CA GLN A 572 4.77 -19.36 5.80
C GLN A 572 6.03 -18.76 5.18
N PHE A 573 6.55 -19.34 4.10
CA PHE A 573 7.92 -19.09 3.58
C PHE A 573 7.94 -18.68 2.10
N GLY A 574 6.89 -18.02 1.62
CA GLY A 574 6.84 -17.42 0.28
C GLY A 574 7.71 -16.16 0.14
N PHE A 575 9.01 -16.30 0.37
CA PHE A 575 10.03 -15.24 0.23
C PHE A 575 10.98 -15.59 -0.93
N ASP A 576 12.10 -14.87 -1.03
CA ASP A 576 13.13 -15.15 -2.03
C ASP A 576 13.67 -16.59 -1.89
N PRO A 577 14.21 -17.19 -2.97
CA PRO A 577 14.77 -18.54 -2.97
C PRO A 577 15.80 -18.74 -1.85
N GLN A 578 15.56 -19.74 -1.00
CA GLN A 578 16.32 -19.97 0.23
C GLN A 578 16.27 -21.43 0.67
N THR A 579 17.27 -21.85 1.45
CA THR A 579 17.34 -23.15 2.12
C THR A 579 17.59 -22.97 3.61
N PHE A 580 16.70 -23.49 4.44
CA PHE A 580 16.78 -23.36 5.90
C PHE A 580 16.21 -24.57 6.61
N GLU A 581 16.49 -24.68 7.92
CA GLU A 581 16.12 -25.82 8.75
C GLU A 581 15.33 -25.38 9.98
N ILE A 582 14.39 -26.22 10.41
CA ILE A 582 13.61 -26.04 11.65
C ILE A 582 13.68 -27.31 12.49
N GLY A 583 14.17 -27.18 13.72
CA GLY A 583 14.36 -28.26 14.69
C GLY A 583 13.63 -28.02 16.01
N GLY A 584 13.45 -29.06 16.82
CA GLY A 584 12.92 -28.96 18.19
C GLY A 584 11.57 -28.22 18.34
N LEU A 585 10.70 -28.30 17.32
CA LEU A 585 9.40 -27.62 17.36
C LEU A 585 8.50 -28.18 18.46
N SER A 586 7.91 -27.29 19.25
CA SER A 586 6.90 -27.59 20.27
C SER A 586 6.00 -26.38 20.53
N LEU A 587 4.75 -26.64 20.88
CA LEU A 587 3.80 -25.62 21.29
C LEU A 587 2.92 -26.22 22.39
N TYR A 588 2.98 -25.65 23.60
CA TYR A 588 2.25 -26.15 24.77
C TYR A 588 1.27 -25.11 25.31
N ASN A 589 0.11 -25.57 25.79
CA ASN A 589 -0.88 -24.75 26.49
C ASN A 589 -0.86 -25.05 28.00
N TYR A 590 -0.59 -24.03 28.82
CA TYR A 590 -0.55 -24.11 30.29
C TYR A 590 -1.83 -23.60 30.98
N GLY A 591 -2.88 -23.29 30.20
CA GLY A 591 -4.13 -22.79 30.74
C GLY A 591 -4.04 -21.37 31.31
N GLN A 592 -5.08 -20.97 32.03
CA GLN A 592 -5.27 -19.60 32.51
C GLN A 592 -4.60 -19.32 33.87
N SER A 593 -4.37 -20.34 34.70
CA SER A 593 -3.96 -20.20 36.11
C SER A 593 -2.48 -19.92 36.32
N ILE A 594 -1.60 -20.34 35.39
CA ILE A 594 -0.17 -20.06 35.52
C ILE A 594 0.12 -18.56 35.31
N ASP A 595 1.09 -18.02 36.03
CA ASP A 595 1.69 -16.73 35.68
C ASP A 595 2.48 -16.87 34.37
N LYS A 596 2.37 -15.89 33.49
CA LYS A 596 3.17 -15.83 32.25
C LYS A 596 4.67 -15.77 32.52
N ASP A 597 5.09 -15.19 33.66
CA ASP A 597 6.50 -15.00 34.00
C ASP A 597 7.12 -16.23 34.68
N ALA A 598 6.31 -17.22 35.06
CA ALA A 598 6.77 -18.55 35.49
C ALA A 598 7.13 -19.47 34.31
N LEU A 599 6.83 -19.08 33.07
CA LEU A 599 7.20 -19.82 31.87
C LEU A 599 8.50 -19.27 31.26
N PRO A 600 9.43 -20.14 30.81
CA PRO A 600 10.68 -19.68 30.21
C PRO A 600 10.44 -19.05 28.83
N SER A 601 10.42 -17.72 28.77
CA SER A 601 10.47 -16.97 27.51
C SER A 601 11.86 -16.38 27.32
N ILE A 602 12.50 -16.67 26.18
CA ILE A 602 13.57 -15.78 25.71
C ILE A 602 12.90 -14.44 25.37
N LYS A 603 13.45 -13.32 25.86
CA LYS A 603 12.91 -12.00 25.56
C LYS A 603 13.37 -11.56 24.16
N ALA A 604 12.43 -11.70 23.22
CA ALA A 604 12.50 -11.18 21.86
C ALA A 604 13.69 -11.68 20.99
N LYS A 605 13.66 -11.22 19.74
CA LYS A 605 14.46 -11.72 18.61
C LYS A 605 15.74 -10.92 18.58
N LEU A 606 16.86 -11.58 18.87
CA LEU A 606 18.17 -10.99 18.65
C LEU A 606 18.47 -11.07 17.14
N TYR A 607 19.05 -10.02 16.58
CA TYR A 607 19.40 -9.93 15.16
C TYR A 607 20.84 -10.41 14.96
N THR A 608 21.19 -10.90 13.77
CA THR A 608 22.59 -11.31 13.49
C THR A 608 23.54 -10.14 13.75
N GLY A 609 24.61 -10.37 14.52
CA GLY A 609 25.58 -9.34 14.89
C GLY A 609 25.15 -8.45 16.07
N HIS A 610 24.29 -8.94 16.95
CA HIS A 610 23.89 -8.23 18.18
C HIS A 610 24.87 -8.47 19.33
N GLU A 611 25.60 -9.59 19.31
CA GLU A 611 26.57 -10.06 20.29
C GLU A 611 27.55 -8.93 20.62
N ASP A 612 27.92 -8.68 21.89
CA ASP A 612 28.67 -7.46 22.25
C ASP A 612 30.06 -7.36 21.58
N ASP A 613 30.65 -8.51 21.24
CA ASP A 613 31.92 -8.67 20.50
C ASP A 613 31.75 -8.88 18.99
N ALA A 614 30.54 -8.72 18.43
CA ALA A 614 30.24 -8.97 17.02
C ALA A 614 31.26 -8.29 16.06
N PRO A 615 31.99 -9.05 15.20
CA PRO A 615 33.15 -8.54 14.46
C PRO A 615 32.90 -7.30 13.58
N TRP A 616 31.68 -7.17 13.04
CA TRP A 616 31.30 -6.03 12.21
C TRP A 616 31.40 -4.68 12.95
N ARG A 617 31.34 -4.63 14.30
CA ARG A 617 31.54 -3.37 15.05
C ARG A 617 32.99 -2.89 15.01
N ALA A 618 33.96 -3.79 15.00
CA ALA A 618 35.36 -3.42 14.82
C ALA A 618 35.61 -2.88 13.40
N GLU A 619 35.01 -3.51 12.39
CA GLU A 619 35.01 -3.01 11.01
C GLU A 619 34.30 -1.65 10.90
N ALA A 620 33.17 -1.47 11.60
CA ALA A 620 32.42 -0.22 11.63
C ALA A 620 33.28 0.91 12.25
N ALA A 621 33.99 0.64 13.34
CA ALA A 621 34.91 1.58 13.95
C ALA A 621 36.04 1.98 12.98
N ALA A 622 36.62 1.02 12.24
CA ALA A 622 37.63 1.30 11.21
C ALA A 622 37.07 2.15 10.05
N ARG A 623 35.86 1.84 9.56
CA ARG A 623 35.15 2.62 8.53
C ARG A 623 34.81 4.03 9.02
N ILE A 624 34.40 4.20 10.28
CA ILE A 624 34.16 5.51 10.92
C ILE A 624 35.47 6.31 10.97
N GLU A 625 36.55 5.71 11.46
CA GLU A 625 37.87 6.35 11.51
C GLU A 625 38.34 6.77 10.12
N GLN A 626 38.12 5.94 9.09
CA GLN A 626 38.51 6.24 7.71
C GLN A 626 37.65 7.33 7.05
N HIS A 627 36.32 7.29 7.21
CA HIS A 627 35.39 8.07 6.39
C HIS A 627 34.73 9.26 7.10
N ARG A 628 34.68 9.26 8.44
CA ARG A 628 34.00 10.30 9.23
C ARG A 628 34.94 11.24 9.97
N LYS A 629 36.25 11.03 9.84
CA LYS A 629 37.30 11.88 10.42
C LYS A 629 38.28 12.35 9.36
N ALA A 630 38.88 13.51 9.57
CA ALA A 630 39.97 14.02 8.74
C ALA A 630 41.10 14.61 9.61
N ASP A 631 42.31 14.67 9.04
CA ASP A 631 43.44 15.31 9.69
C ASP A 631 43.31 16.82 9.53
N LEU A 632 43.17 17.54 10.64
CA LEU A 632 43.26 18.99 10.72
C LEU A 632 44.72 19.37 11.02
N GLN A 633 45.37 20.03 10.07
CA GLN A 633 46.75 20.54 10.20
C GLN A 633 46.69 22.00 10.66
N ILE A 634 47.26 22.30 11.82
CA ILE A 634 47.23 23.62 12.44
C ILE A 634 48.65 24.17 12.51
N THR A 635 48.87 25.37 11.99
CA THR A 635 50.13 26.13 12.12
C THR A 635 49.85 27.38 12.94
N VAL A 636 50.68 27.65 13.94
CA VAL A 636 50.61 28.84 14.79
C VAL A 636 51.86 29.68 14.57
N VAL A 637 51.67 30.96 14.28
CA VAL A 637 52.74 31.94 14.06
C VAL A 637 52.52 33.20 14.89
N ASP A 638 53.58 33.95 15.18
CA ASP A 638 53.48 35.28 15.76
C ASP A 638 53.10 36.34 14.70
N ALA A 639 52.99 37.61 15.12
CA ALA A 639 52.68 38.73 14.22
C ALA A 639 53.76 39.01 13.16
N GLN A 640 54.96 38.45 13.31
CA GLN A 640 56.09 38.55 12.38
C GLN A 640 56.17 37.33 11.44
N GLY A 641 55.33 36.31 11.64
CA GLY A 641 55.31 35.07 10.88
C GLY A 641 56.25 33.98 11.40
N ASN A 642 56.91 34.18 12.53
CA ASN A 642 57.75 33.14 13.14
C ASN A 642 56.87 32.06 13.78
N PRO A 643 57.29 30.77 13.78
CA PRO A 643 56.51 29.72 14.43
C PRO A 643 56.42 29.90 15.95
N VAL A 644 55.25 29.62 16.54
CA VAL A 644 55.06 29.64 18.01
C VAL A 644 55.13 28.21 18.56
N PRO A 645 56.24 27.79 19.18
CA PRO A 645 56.38 26.46 19.76
C PRO A 645 55.64 26.32 21.10
N ASN A 646 55.31 25.09 21.48
CA ASN A 646 54.66 24.76 22.76
C ASN A 646 53.31 25.46 23.04
N ALA A 647 52.69 26.07 22.04
CA ALA A 647 51.35 26.63 22.14
C ALA A 647 50.34 25.50 22.39
N THR A 648 49.46 25.68 23.38
CA THR A 648 48.36 24.76 23.66
C THR A 648 47.21 25.06 22.71
N VAL A 649 46.70 24.03 22.03
CA VAL A 649 45.64 24.12 21.03
C VAL A 649 44.46 23.26 21.47
N ASP A 650 43.37 23.91 21.87
CA ASP A 650 42.08 23.29 22.16
C ASP A 650 41.25 23.18 20.88
N VAL A 651 40.95 21.96 20.45
CA VAL A 651 40.19 21.66 19.23
C VAL A 651 38.79 21.18 19.62
N ASN A 652 37.83 22.10 19.60
CA ASN A 652 36.46 21.83 20.06
C ASN A 652 35.47 21.85 18.89
N MET A 653 34.88 20.70 18.61
CA MET A 653 33.79 20.58 17.65
C MET A 653 32.53 21.29 18.17
N THR A 654 31.86 22.05 17.32
CA THR A 654 30.67 22.86 17.65
C THR A 654 29.42 22.43 16.89
N ARG A 655 29.56 21.84 15.69
CA ARG A 655 28.47 21.20 14.95
C ARG A 655 28.96 19.98 14.18
N HIS A 656 28.17 18.93 14.19
CA HIS A 656 28.45 17.70 13.45
C HIS A 656 28.20 17.87 11.94
N GLY A 657 29.10 17.36 11.09
CA GLY A 657 28.98 17.43 9.63
C GLY A 657 28.01 16.42 9.02
N PHE A 658 27.95 15.21 9.60
CA PHE A 658 26.83 14.28 9.35
C PHE A 658 25.52 14.84 9.91
N ARG A 659 24.43 14.66 9.17
CA ARG A 659 23.10 15.22 9.49
C ARG A 659 22.30 14.27 10.38
N TRP A 660 22.32 14.53 11.68
CA TRP A 660 21.46 13.89 12.67
C TRP A 660 20.16 14.68 12.81
N GLY A 661 19.04 14.08 12.41
CA GLY A 661 17.79 14.82 12.24
C GLY A 661 16.55 14.21 12.85
N THR A 662 15.46 14.99 12.83
CA THR A 662 14.14 14.50 13.25
C THR A 662 12.97 15.12 12.48
N ALA A 663 11.87 14.40 12.40
CA ALA A 663 10.60 14.91 11.91
C ALA A 663 9.91 15.77 12.97
N VAL A 664 9.63 17.03 12.63
CA VAL A 664 9.02 18.00 13.54
C VAL A 664 7.59 18.37 13.14
N TYR A 665 6.72 18.51 14.14
CA TYR A 665 5.30 18.81 13.93
C TYR A 665 5.04 20.32 13.87
N ARG A 666 4.69 20.83 12.68
CA ARG A 666 4.54 22.27 12.36
C ARG A 666 3.79 23.11 13.40
N TRP A 667 2.80 22.56 14.09
CA TRP A 667 1.98 23.31 15.04
C TRP A 667 2.67 23.59 16.38
N PHE A 668 3.75 22.88 16.73
CA PHE A 668 4.57 23.24 17.90
C PHE A 668 5.43 24.49 17.69
N PHE A 669 5.49 25.02 16.46
CA PHE A 669 6.11 26.29 16.12
C PHE A 669 5.08 27.42 15.95
N TYR A 670 3.78 27.11 16.04
CA TYR A 670 2.70 28.07 15.85
C TYR A 670 2.12 28.51 17.20
N GLY A 671 2.57 29.68 17.67
CA GLY A 671 2.25 30.20 19.01
C GLY A 671 3.13 29.58 20.09
N MET A 672 3.47 30.38 21.10
CA MET A 672 4.36 29.95 22.19
C MET A 672 3.57 29.57 23.44
N ASN A 673 3.89 28.41 24.00
CA ASN A 673 3.45 27.93 25.30
C ASN A 673 4.55 26.99 25.85
N PRO A 674 4.54 26.62 27.15
CA PRO A 674 5.63 25.83 27.74
C PRO A 674 5.90 24.48 27.04
N ARG A 675 4.85 23.77 26.61
CA ARG A 675 4.97 22.50 25.86
C ARG A 675 5.62 22.71 24.49
N ASN A 676 5.25 23.77 23.79
CA ASN A 676 5.83 24.14 22.51
C ASN A 676 7.31 24.54 22.66
N ALA A 677 7.63 25.33 23.69
CA ALA A 677 8.99 25.77 23.98
C ALA A 677 9.93 24.59 24.31
N GLU A 678 9.48 23.65 25.16
CA GLU A 678 10.27 22.47 25.52
C GLU A 678 10.51 21.55 24.30
N TYR A 679 9.49 21.38 23.44
CA TYR A 679 9.63 20.64 22.17
C TYR A 679 10.65 21.30 21.23
N GLN A 680 10.59 22.62 21.06
CA GLN A 680 11.53 23.38 20.23
C GLN A 680 12.97 23.32 20.77
N LYS A 681 13.13 23.43 22.09
CA LYS A 681 14.42 23.34 22.78
C LYS A 681 15.06 21.97 22.57
N ARG A 682 14.36 20.88 22.92
CA ARG A 682 14.92 19.52 22.80
C ARG A 682 15.21 19.12 21.36
N ALA A 683 14.43 19.60 20.40
CA ALA A 683 14.73 19.40 18.99
C ALA A 683 16.06 20.09 18.58
N ALA A 684 16.31 21.31 19.07
CA ALA A 684 17.55 22.05 18.76
C ALA A 684 18.77 21.55 19.53
N GLU A 685 18.60 21.01 20.74
CA GLU A 685 19.68 20.41 21.54
C GLU A 685 20.19 19.08 20.95
N LEU A 686 19.32 18.31 20.28
CA LEU A 686 19.65 16.97 19.81
C LEU A 686 20.02 16.91 18.32
N PHE A 687 19.49 17.78 17.47
CA PHE A 687 19.50 17.60 16.01
C PHE A 687 20.02 18.82 15.24
N ASN A 688 20.85 18.58 14.23
CA ASN A 688 21.31 19.60 13.27
C ASN A 688 20.52 19.56 11.95
N PHE A 689 19.54 18.66 11.82
CA PHE A 689 18.72 18.47 10.62
C PHE A 689 17.24 18.25 10.94
N ALA A 690 16.32 18.71 10.09
CA ALA A 690 14.88 18.58 10.35
C ALA A 690 14.04 18.37 9.09
N VAL A 691 12.87 17.74 9.26
CA VAL A 691 11.85 17.56 8.21
C VAL A 691 10.46 17.83 8.77
N LEU A 692 9.57 18.42 7.98
CA LEU A 692 8.20 18.71 8.41
C LEU A 692 7.27 17.50 8.15
N GLU A 693 7.25 16.55 9.10
CA GLU A 693 6.49 15.28 9.15
C GLU A 693 5.27 15.19 8.22
N ASN A 694 4.35 16.16 8.30
CA ASN A 694 3.22 16.31 7.38
C ASN A 694 3.01 17.74 6.88
N GLY A 695 3.96 18.65 7.14
CA GLY A 695 3.79 20.08 6.86
C GLY A 695 3.82 20.42 5.37
N MET A 696 4.74 19.81 4.63
CA MET A 696 5.00 20.15 3.23
C MET A 696 4.40 19.16 2.22
N LYS A 697 3.71 18.11 2.70
CA LYS A 697 2.89 17.23 1.85
C LYS A 697 1.81 18.06 1.15
N TRP A 698 1.63 17.83 -0.14
CA TRP A 698 0.74 18.58 -1.06
C TRP A 698 -0.59 19.02 -0.41
N GLY A 699 -1.36 18.09 0.15
CA GLY A 699 -2.63 18.40 0.82
C GLY A 699 -2.53 19.43 1.95
N THR A 700 -1.51 19.35 2.80
CA THR A 700 -1.29 20.31 3.88
C THR A 700 -0.84 21.67 3.35
N TRP A 701 0.04 21.66 2.34
CA TRP A 701 0.57 22.88 1.73
C TRP A 701 -0.54 23.74 1.10
N GLU A 702 -1.50 23.11 0.43
CA GLU A 702 -2.68 23.78 -0.13
C GLU A 702 -3.79 24.11 0.89
N SER A 703 -3.71 23.63 2.14
CA SER A 703 -4.73 23.82 3.18
C SER A 703 -4.74 25.23 3.82
N GLY A 704 -4.45 26.27 3.03
CA GLY A 704 -4.66 27.67 3.38
C GLY A 704 -3.61 28.34 4.29
N ALA A 705 -3.76 29.66 4.45
CA ALA A 705 -2.75 30.55 5.02
C ALA A 705 -2.30 30.19 6.45
N LYS A 706 -3.17 29.63 7.30
CA LYS A 706 -2.80 29.21 8.66
C LYS A 706 -1.77 28.07 8.66
N ASN A 707 -1.89 27.12 7.73
CA ASN A 707 -0.91 26.04 7.56
C ASN A 707 0.41 26.60 7.02
N ARG A 708 0.35 27.47 5.99
CA ARG A 708 1.53 28.16 5.43
C ARG A 708 2.30 28.92 6.52
N LYS A 709 1.61 29.70 7.36
CA LYS A 709 2.25 30.42 8.48
C LYS A 709 2.92 29.47 9.48
N ALA A 710 2.26 28.38 9.90
CA ALA A 710 2.88 27.39 10.80
C ALA A 710 4.14 26.73 10.21
N ILE A 711 4.18 26.52 8.89
CA ILE A 711 5.36 26.02 8.16
C ILE A 711 6.47 27.07 8.17
N SER A 712 6.16 28.33 7.85
CA SER A 712 7.14 29.43 7.87
C SER A 712 7.72 29.71 9.27
N GLU A 713 6.94 29.56 10.34
CA GLU A 713 7.45 29.67 11.72
C GLU A 713 8.42 28.52 12.05
N ALA A 714 8.13 27.28 11.62
CA ALA A 714 9.02 26.13 11.82
C ALA A 714 10.33 26.26 11.01
N ILE A 715 10.24 26.77 9.77
CA ILE A 715 11.41 27.11 8.95
C ILE A 715 12.25 28.20 9.61
N ARG A 716 11.63 29.24 10.19
CA ARG A 716 12.35 30.30 10.91
C ARG A 716 13.03 29.76 12.16
N TRP A 717 12.38 28.89 12.93
CA TRP A 717 13.02 28.20 14.05
C TRP A 717 14.25 27.40 13.59
N ALA A 718 14.15 26.63 12.51
CA ALA A 718 15.27 25.83 12.02
C ALA A 718 16.45 26.73 11.60
N LYS A 719 16.18 27.79 10.82
CA LYS A 719 17.18 28.80 10.45
C LYS A 719 17.85 29.45 11.66
N ASN A 720 17.06 29.86 12.67
CA ASN A 720 17.59 30.52 13.86
C ASN A 720 18.48 29.62 14.74
N ASN A 721 18.33 28.30 14.64
CA ASN A 721 19.17 27.32 15.36
C ASN A 721 20.28 26.73 14.46
N ASN A 722 20.44 27.23 13.22
CA ASN A 722 21.29 26.66 12.18
C ASN A 722 21.09 25.13 12.03
N ILE A 723 19.83 24.76 11.81
CA ILE A 723 19.33 23.41 11.53
C ILE A 723 18.95 23.38 10.05
N ALA A 724 19.62 22.54 9.27
CA ALA A 724 19.28 22.35 7.86
C ALA A 724 17.94 21.62 7.72
N MET A 725 17.24 21.79 6.59
CA MET A 725 15.92 21.19 6.39
C MET A 725 15.80 20.34 5.12
N ARG A 726 15.02 19.27 5.22
CA ARG A 726 14.54 18.44 4.10
C ARG A 726 13.11 18.82 3.72
N GLY A 727 12.86 18.98 2.44
CA GLY A 727 11.51 19.20 1.90
C GLY A 727 10.80 17.87 1.63
N HIS A 728 9.71 17.60 2.33
CA HIS A 728 8.97 16.33 2.23
C HIS A 728 7.44 16.56 2.12
N THR A 729 6.80 16.27 0.99
CA THR A 729 7.31 15.78 -0.30
C THR A 729 6.50 16.43 -1.41
N LEU A 730 7.13 16.66 -2.57
CA LEU A 730 6.52 17.31 -3.73
C LEU A 730 5.43 16.43 -4.35
N VAL A 731 5.75 15.16 -4.65
CA VAL A 731 4.80 14.24 -5.28
C VAL A 731 4.84 12.88 -4.59
N TRP A 732 3.75 12.56 -3.89
CA TRP A 732 3.39 11.18 -3.53
C TRP A 732 2.32 10.75 -4.56
N PRO A 733 2.67 9.98 -5.61
CA PRO A 733 1.94 9.96 -6.89
C PRO A 733 0.72 9.03 -6.88
N SER A 734 -0.17 9.21 -5.91
CA SER A 734 -1.49 8.58 -5.87
C SER A 734 -2.57 9.60 -5.49
N PHE A 735 -3.75 9.46 -6.09
CA PHE A 735 -4.93 10.27 -5.74
C PHE A 735 -5.36 10.12 -4.27
N ASN A 736 -4.94 9.06 -3.58
CA ASN A 736 -5.20 8.87 -2.15
C ASN A 736 -4.17 9.59 -1.24
N ARG A 737 -3.14 10.20 -1.83
CA ARG A 737 -2.02 10.88 -1.16
C ARG A 737 -1.91 12.37 -1.51
N SER A 738 -2.77 12.86 -2.40
CA SER A 738 -2.80 14.24 -2.90
C SER A 738 -4.17 14.89 -2.60
N PRO A 739 -4.36 16.20 -2.84
CA PRO A 739 -5.64 16.88 -2.63
C PRO A 739 -6.82 16.20 -3.35
N GLU A 740 -7.96 16.04 -2.67
CA GLU A 740 -9.18 15.38 -3.18
C GLU A 740 -9.63 15.94 -4.54
N ARG A 741 -9.44 17.25 -4.76
CA ARG A 741 -9.77 17.96 -6.00
C ARG A 741 -9.12 17.35 -7.26
N LEU A 742 -7.96 16.71 -7.12
CA LEU A 742 -7.21 16.14 -8.25
C LEU A 742 -7.85 14.85 -8.78
N LYS A 743 -8.67 14.13 -7.99
CA LYS A 743 -9.31 12.87 -8.43
C LYS A 743 -10.15 13.02 -9.69
N GLN A 744 -10.69 14.21 -9.93
CA GLN A 744 -11.47 14.53 -11.14
C GLN A 744 -10.58 14.60 -12.40
N LEU A 745 -9.32 15.01 -12.24
CA LEU A 745 -8.35 15.18 -13.33
C LEU A 745 -7.76 13.86 -13.84
N ARG A 746 -8.15 12.71 -13.28
CA ARG A 746 -7.68 11.39 -13.71
C ARG A 746 -8.01 11.03 -15.17
N TYR A 747 -8.93 11.78 -15.79
CA TYR A 747 -9.32 11.67 -17.20
C TYR A 747 -8.91 12.90 -18.03
N GLU A 748 -8.17 13.84 -17.44
CA GLU A 748 -7.69 15.06 -18.08
C GLU A 748 -6.16 15.15 -17.93
N PRO A 749 -5.38 14.31 -18.65
CA PRO A 749 -3.93 14.18 -18.44
C PRO A 749 -3.17 15.51 -18.48
N GLU A 750 -3.50 16.39 -19.43
CA GLU A 750 -2.88 17.72 -19.52
C GLU A 750 -3.16 18.59 -18.28
N LYS A 751 -4.41 18.60 -17.77
CA LYS A 751 -4.73 19.35 -16.55
C LYS A 751 -4.11 18.74 -15.29
N LEU A 752 -4.01 17.42 -15.23
CA LEU A 752 -3.32 16.74 -14.13
C LEU A 752 -1.83 17.10 -14.14
N ARG A 753 -1.19 17.07 -15.32
CA ARG A 753 0.19 17.53 -15.55
C ARG A 753 0.36 18.98 -15.13
N ASP A 754 -0.52 19.88 -15.57
CA ASP A 754 -0.46 21.30 -15.24
C ASP A 754 -0.61 21.55 -13.73
N GLU A 755 -1.54 20.88 -13.05
CA GLU A 755 -1.72 21.03 -11.61
C GLU A 755 -0.56 20.42 -10.79
N ILE A 756 0.09 19.34 -11.25
CA ILE A 756 1.33 18.84 -10.63
C ILE A 756 2.46 19.86 -10.80
N ARG A 757 2.69 20.35 -12.03
CA ARG A 757 3.74 21.34 -12.32
C ARG A 757 3.52 22.65 -11.57
N LYS A 758 2.28 23.12 -11.49
CA LYS A 758 1.87 24.29 -10.71
C LYS A 758 2.09 24.09 -9.21
N HIS A 759 1.77 22.91 -8.66
CA HIS A 759 2.04 22.61 -7.26
C HIS A 759 3.55 22.65 -6.96
N ILE A 760 4.37 21.95 -7.77
CA ILE A 760 5.83 21.96 -7.65
C ILE A 760 6.36 23.40 -7.75
N THR A 761 5.86 24.18 -8.70
CA THR A 761 6.26 25.58 -8.88
C THR A 761 5.92 26.43 -7.65
N ASP A 762 4.70 26.34 -7.12
CA ASP A 762 4.28 27.07 -5.91
C ASP A 762 5.12 26.69 -4.67
N ILE A 763 5.27 25.39 -4.39
CA ILE A 763 5.97 24.94 -3.17
C ILE A 763 7.48 25.16 -3.24
N VAL A 764 8.13 24.88 -4.37
CA VAL A 764 9.59 25.02 -4.48
C VAL A 764 9.98 26.50 -4.56
N THR A 765 9.27 27.32 -5.35
CA THR A 765 9.58 28.77 -5.43
C THR A 765 9.39 29.46 -4.08
N ALA A 766 8.35 29.12 -3.32
CA ALA A 766 8.10 29.71 -2.00
C ALA A 766 9.11 29.30 -0.91
N ASN A 767 9.90 28.24 -1.13
CA ASN A 767 10.89 27.72 -0.17
C ASN A 767 12.29 27.54 -0.81
N LYS A 768 12.60 28.28 -1.88
CA LYS A 768 13.90 28.23 -2.57
C LYS A 768 15.04 28.54 -1.60
N GLY A 769 16.09 27.72 -1.60
CA GLY A 769 17.24 27.87 -0.70
C GLY A 769 16.93 27.62 0.79
N VAL A 770 15.74 27.12 1.14
CA VAL A 770 15.41 26.69 2.52
C VAL A 770 15.83 25.24 2.75
N HIS A 771 15.71 24.39 1.73
CA HIS A 771 15.91 22.95 1.85
C HIS A 771 17.22 22.52 1.20
N THR A 772 18.00 21.68 1.89
CA THR A 772 19.23 21.10 1.31
C THR A 772 18.92 19.94 0.37
N GLU A 773 17.74 19.32 0.53
CA GLU A 773 17.29 18.17 -0.23
C GLU A 773 15.75 18.14 -0.30
N TRP A 774 15.23 17.69 -1.44
CA TRP A 774 13.80 17.56 -1.71
C TRP A 774 13.42 16.12 -2.05
N ASP A 775 12.43 15.57 -1.34
CA ASP A 775 11.72 14.40 -1.82
C ASP A 775 10.79 14.79 -2.96
N VAL A 776 11.32 14.68 -4.18
CA VAL A 776 10.53 14.96 -5.39
C VAL A 776 9.47 13.89 -5.56
N LEU A 777 9.83 12.62 -5.37
CA LEU A 777 8.96 11.47 -5.57
C LEU A 777 9.02 10.51 -4.37
N ASN A 778 7.86 10.23 -3.78
CA ASN A 778 7.71 9.39 -2.59
C ASN A 778 6.93 8.10 -2.87
N GLU A 779 7.46 6.96 -2.43
CA GLU A 779 6.88 5.61 -2.54
C GLU A 779 6.36 5.16 -3.93
N PRO A 780 7.16 5.28 -5.02
CA PRO A 780 6.75 4.86 -6.35
C PRO A 780 6.49 3.34 -6.49
N LYS A 781 7.03 2.48 -5.62
CA LYS A 781 6.74 1.02 -5.63
C LYS A 781 5.24 0.72 -5.53
N THR A 782 4.50 1.50 -4.74
CA THR A 782 3.11 1.22 -4.35
C THR A 782 2.13 2.33 -4.76
N ASN A 783 2.62 3.55 -5.00
CA ASN A 783 1.83 4.68 -5.45
C ASN A 783 2.33 5.04 -6.87
N HIS A 784 1.50 4.93 -7.90
CA HIS A 784 1.90 5.26 -9.27
C HIS A 784 0.72 5.67 -10.19
N ASP A 785 -0.39 6.15 -9.61
CA ASP A 785 -1.58 6.56 -10.36
C ASP A 785 -1.23 7.64 -11.40
N PHE A 786 -0.43 8.64 -11.02
CA PHE A 786 -0.08 9.75 -11.91
C PHE A 786 0.86 9.31 -13.03
N MET A 787 1.84 8.45 -12.72
CA MET A 787 2.80 7.94 -13.70
C MET A 787 2.13 6.97 -14.69
N SER A 788 1.08 6.26 -14.25
CA SER A 788 0.24 5.41 -15.11
C SER A 788 -0.63 6.21 -16.09
N ILE A 789 -0.88 7.49 -15.81
CA ILE A 789 -1.67 8.40 -16.66
C ILE A 789 -0.77 9.28 -17.54
N LEU A 790 0.38 9.72 -17.03
CA LEU A 790 1.21 10.76 -17.63
C LEU A 790 2.53 10.27 -18.24
N GLY A 791 2.89 9.00 -18.04
CA GLY A 791 4.20 8.45 -18.38
C GLY A 791 5.23 8.66 -17.27
N ILE A 792 6.38 8.00 -17.41
CA ILE A 792 7.51 8.12 -16.48
C ILE A 792 8.40 9.33 -16.82
N GLU A 793 8.31 9.79 -18.07
CA GLU A 793 8.92 10.99 -18.61
C GLU A 793 8.39 12.24 -17.89
N GLU A 794 7.08 12.27 -17.58
CA GLU A 794 6.49 13.35 -16.81
C GLU A 794 7.00 13.34 -15.36
N ALA A 795 7.17 12.16 -14.76
CA ALA A 795 7.82 12.05 -13.45
C ALA A 795 9.26 12.55 -13.48
N ALA A 796 10.04 12.24 -14.52
CA ALA A 796 11.37 12.80 -14.71
C ALA A 796 11.35 14.33 -14.89
N ASN A 797 10.31 14.88 -15.51
CA ASN A 797 10.11 16.34 -15.62
C ASN A 797 9.82 17.01 -14.27
N TRP A 798 9.23 16.32 -13.30
CA TRP A 798 9.08 16.85 -11.92
C TRP A 798 10.43 17.07 -11.25
N PHE A 799 11.38 16.14 -11.42
CA PHE A 799 12.76 16.30 -10.93
C PHE A 799 13.47 17.46 -11.64
N LYS A 800 13.35 17.56 -12.97
CA LYS A 800 13.94 18.67 -13.75
C LYS A 800 13.38 20.03 -13.31
N LEU A 801 12.06 20.14 -13.12
CA LEU A 801 11.38 21.36 -12.68
C LEU A 801 11.80 21.76 -11.26
N ALA A 802 11.80 20.81 -10.31
CA ALA A 802 12.24 21.07 -8.95
C ALA A 802 13.71 21.56 -8.91
N LYS A 803 14.61 20.90 -9.66
CA LYS A 803 16.02 21.31 -9.78
C LYS A 803 16.21 22.66 -10.47
N GLN A 804 15.39 23.00 -11.45
CA GLN A 804 15.43 24.31 -12.12
C GLN A 804 15.04 25.44 -11.16
N LEU A 805 14.04 25.20 -10.31
CA LEU A 805 13.52 26.20 -9.36
C LEU A 805 14.47 26.39 -8.17
N ASP A 806 15.03 25.29 -7.64
CA ASP A 806 15.93 25.27 -6.48
C ASP A 806 17.23 24.49 -6.81
N PRO A 807 18.19 25.10 -7.56
CA PRO A 807 19.37 24.41 -8.08
C PRO A 807 20.33 23.87 -7.01
N ASP A 808 20.37 24.51 -5.84
CA ASP A 808 21.30 24.16 -4.76
C ASP A 808 20.82 22.95 -3.95
N ALA A 809 19.52 22.64 -4.00
CA ALA A 809 18.95 21.47 -3.33
C ALA A 809 19.22 20.18 -4.11
N LYS A 810 19.52 19.10 -3.38
CA LYS A 810 19.64 17.75 -3.97
C LYS A 810 18.25 17.15 -4.22
N MET A 811 18.01 16.59 -5.40
CA MET A 811 16.75 15.92 -5.71
C MET A 811 16.76 14.44 -5.31
N PHE A 812 15.91 14.07 -4.36
CA PHE A 812 15.79 12.73 -3.80
C PHE A 812 14.53 11.98 -4.28
N ILE A 813 14.67 10.66 -4.32
CA ILE A 813 13.58 9.68 -4.44
C ILE A 813 13.52 8.87 -3.14
N ASN A 814 12.35 8.84 -2.47
CA ASN A 814 12.20 8.29 -1.11
C ASN A 814 11.25 7.10 -1.09
N GLU A 815 11.61 6.02 -0.39
CA GLU A 815 10.85 4.77 -0.44
C GLU A 815 10.93 3.94 0.85
N ASN A 816 9.84 3.21 1.11
CA ASN A 816 9.65 2.40 2.30
C ASN A 816 10.16 0.96 2.12
N SER A 817 10.39 0.28 3.24
CA SER A 817 10.72 -1.16 3.27
C SER A 817 11.94 -1.58 2.44
N ILE A 818 12.87 -0.67 2.16
CA ILE A 818 14.12 -0.97 1.42
C ILE A 818 15.11 -1.69 2.33
N LEU A 819 15.36 -1.14 3.52
CA LEU A 819 16.19 -1.76 4.56
C LEU A 819 15.68 -3.13 5.03
N SER A 820 14.41 -3.47 4.80
CA SER A 820 13.82 -4.75 5.19
C SER A 820 13.83 -5.79 4.08
N GLY A 821 14.57 -5.55 2.98
CA GLY A 821 14.66 -6.42 1.80
C GLY A 821 13.41 -6.44 0.91
N VAL A 822 12.31 -5.76 1.26
CA VAL A 822 11.02 -5.95 0.60
C VAL A 822 10.95 -5.25 -0.76
N LYS A 823 10.97 -6.07 -1.83
CA LYS A 823 10.88 -5.65 -3.24
C LYS A 823 11.97 -4.65 -3.64
N VAL A 824 13.20 -4.81 -3.11
CA VAL A 824 14.35 -3.94 -3.40
C VAL A 824 14.57 -3.76 -4.91
N ALA A 825 14.57 -4.85 -5.68
CA ALA A 825 14.75 -4.82 -7.14
C ALA A 825 13.69 -4.00 -7.90
N ASN A 826 12.47 -3.85 -7.35
CA ASN A 826 11.44 -3.01 -7.93
C ASN A 826 11.79 -1.52 -7.79
N PHE A 827 12.32 -1.11 -6.63
CA PHE A 827 12.73 0.28 -6.41
C PHE A 827 13.96 0.66 -7.26
N GLU A 828 14.96 -0.23 -7.36
CA GLU A 828 16.10 -0.02 -8.27
C GLU A 828 15.64 0.16 -9.72
N SER A 829 14.63 -0.59 -10.17
CA SER A 829 14.04 -0.45 -11.50
C SER A 829 13.40 0.93 -11.70
N TRP A 830 12.67 1.46 -10.70
CA TRP A 830 12.16 2.83 -10.75
C TRP A 830 13.26 3.88 -10.88
N ILE A 831 14.35 3.77 -10.09
CA ILE A 831 15.47 4.71 -10.16
C ILE A 831 16.15 4.67 -11.55
N ARG A 832 16.41 3.46 -12.09
CA ARG A 832 16.98 3.29 -13.43
C ARG A 832 16.09 3.92 -14.51
N ARG A 833 14.79 3.60 -14.53
CA ARG A 833 13.86 4.10 -15.55
C ARG A 833 13.68 5.62 -15.48
N LEU A 834 13.61 6.21 -14.27
CA LEU A 834 13.56 7.67 -14.10
C LEU A 834 14.83 8.35 -14.59
N ARG A 835 16.02 7.80 -14.29
CA ARG A 835 17.30 8.32 -14.81
C ARG A 835 17.40 8.21 -16.32
N ASN A 836 16.95 7.10 -16.92
CA ASN A 836 16.89 6.94 -18.37
C ASN A 836 15.95 7.96 -19.04
N ALA A 837 14.86 8.35 -18.37
CA ALA A 837 13.98 9.46 -18.78
C ALA A 837 14.56 10.87 -18.48
N GLY A 838 15.81 10.94 -18.01
CA GLY A 838 16.56 12.16 -17.74
C GLY A 838 16.26 12.83 -16.39
N ALA A 839 15.72 12.11 -15.40
CA ALA A 839 15.52 12.66 -14.05
C ALA A 839 16.89 12.90 -13.36
N PRO A 840 17.21 14.13 -12.92
CA PRO A 840 18.41 14.40 -12.13
C PRO A 840 18.26 13.86 -10.69
N ILE A 841 18.29 12.54 -10.50
CA ILE A 841 18.24 11.90 -9.18
C ILE A 841 19.62 11.98 -8.52
N GLU A 842 19.77 12.89 -7.57
CA GLU A 842 21.00 13.22 -6.84
C GLU A 842 21.11 12.55 -5.46
N GLY A 843 20.07 11.85 -5.02
CA GLY A 843 20.08 11.10 -3.76
C GLY A 843 18.96 10.07 -3.63
N ILE A 844 19.12 9.12 -2.72
CA ILE A 844 18.18 8.02 -2.45
C ILE A 844 17.78 8.02 -0.98
N GLY A 845 16.48 8.14 -0.70
CA GLY A 845 15.93 8.10 0.65
C GLY A 845 15.41 6.70 1.00
N MET A 846 15.91 6.13 2.10
CA MET A 846 15.44 4.87 2.68
C MET A 846 14.76 5.16 4.00
N GLN A 847 13.42 5.01 4.08
CA GLN A 847 12.65 5.45 5.24
C GLN A 847 13.17 4.87 6.56
N GLY A 848 13.42 3.57 6.65
CA GLY A 848 13.90 2.96 7.90
C GLY A 848 12.82 2.82 8.97
N HIS A 849 11.57 2.60 8.58
CA HIS A 849 10.55 2.08 9.48
C HIS A 849 10.86 0.63 9.89
N LEU A 850 11.46 0.42 11.06
CA LEU A 850 12.01 -0.89 11.48
C LEU A 850 11.31 -1.42 12.73
N GLY A 851 11.08 -2.73 12.77
CA GLY A 851 10.94 -3.48 14.03
C GLY A 851 12.25 -4.17 14.39
N ILE A 852 12.37 -4.73 15.59
CA ILE A 852 13.57 -5.49 15.99
C ILE A 852 13.84 -6.65 15.02
N GLY A 853 15.08 -6.76 14.54
CA GLY A 853 15.50 -7.79 13.59
C GLY A 853 14.76 -7.70 12.26
N THR A 854 14.44 -6.48 11.82
CA THR A 854 13.96 -6.22 10.46
C THR A 854 15.10 -6.11 9.45
N ALA A 855 16.32 -5.78 9.92
CA ALA A 855 17.55 -5.72 9.15
C ALA A 855 18.73 -5.94 10.11
N SER A 856 19.70 -6.80 9.80
CA SER A 856 20.96 -6.82 10.56
C SER A 856 21.85 -5.64 10.12
N PRO A 857 22.84 -5.22 10.94
CA PRO A 857 23.87 -4.26 10.52
C PRO A 857 24.57 -4.65 9.20
N ILE A 858 24.82 -5.95 9.02
CA ILE A 858 25.42 -6.54 7.81
C ILE A 858 24.47 -6.39 6.61
N HIS A 859 23.16 -6.66 6.80
CA HIS A 859 22.13 -6.45 5.79
C HIS A 859 22.02 -4.98 5.36
N MET A 860 22.15 -4.06 6.31
CA MET A 860 22.15 -2.62 6.02
C MET A 860 23.32 -2.23 5.12
N TRP A 861 24.54 -2.68 5.43
CA TRP A 861 25.70 -2.44 4.57
C TRP A 861 25.52 -3.06 3.18
N ALA A 862 25.13 -4.33 3.07
CA ALA A 862 24.87 -4.96 1.79
C ALA A 862 23.83 -4.19 0.95
N THR A 863 22.78 -3.66 1.61
CA THR A 863 21.77 -2.80 0.96
C THR A 863 22.38 -1.45 0.52
N TYR A 864 23.17 -0.79 1.37
CA TYR A 864 23.81 0.49 1.05
C TYR A 864 24.82 0.34 -0.08
N ASP A 865 25.69 -0.66 -0.04
CA ASP A 865 26.66 -0.99 -1.08
C ASP A 865 25.96 -1.29 -2.40
N ARG A 866 24.87 -2.07 -2.39
CA ARG A 866 24.08 -2.39 -3.59
C ARG A 866 23.54 -1.14 -4.28
N PHE A 867 22.86 -0.24 -3.56
CA PHE A 867 22.34 1.01 -4.16
C PHE A 867 23.48 1.97 -4.52
N TYR A 868 24.49 2.13 -3.67
CA TYR A 868 25.60 3.06 -3.94
C TYR A 868 26.43 2.60 -5.14
N ASN A 869 26.71 1.31 -5.28
CA ASN A 869 27.46 0.79 -6.42
C ASN A 869 26.72 0.89 -7.74
N GLN A 870 25.39 0.76 -7.74
CA GLN A 870 24.60 0.94 -8.96
C GLN A 870 24.37 2.43 -9.32
N PHE A 871 24.13 3.30 -8.34
CA PHE A 871 23.63 4.66 -8.61
C PHE A 871 24.63 5.79 -8.31
N LYS A 872 25.71 5.52 -7.55
CA LYS A 872 26.80 6.45 -7.22
C LYS A 872 26.32 7.82 -6.72
N VAL A 873 25.22 7.83 -5.95
CA VAL A 873 24.66 9.01 -5.27
C VAL A 873 24.51 8.73 -3.78
N PRO A 874 24.53 9.77 -2.93
CA PRO A 874 24.33 9.63 -1.50
C PRO A 874 22.98 9.00 -1.14
N ILE A 875 22.99 8.31 0.00
CA ILE A 875 21.84 7.66 0.61
C ILE A 875 21.53 8.41 1.91
N ALA A 876 20.24 8.55 2.22
CA ALA A 876 19.74 9.11 3.47
C ALA A 876 18.87 8.07 4.18
N ILE A 877 18.98 7.99 5.51
CA ILE A 877 18.00 7.27 6.34
C ILE A 877 16.99 8.29 6.83
N THR A 878 15.74 8.17 6.39
CA THR A 878 14.91 9.37 6.19
C THR A 878 13.71 9.50 7.13
N GLU A 879 13.24 8.40 7.70
CA GLU A 879 12.04 8.29 8.53
C GLU A 879 12.23 7.20 9.61
N LEU A 880 13.42 7.13 10.24
CA LEU A 880 13.79 6.08 11.18
C LEU A 880 12.86 6.07 12.39
N ASP A 881 12.25 4.92 12.63
CA ASP A 881 11.61 4.61 13.88
C ASP A 881 11.77 3.10 14.18
N VAL A 882 12.14 2.78 15.43
CA VAL A 882 12.46 1.43 15.90
C VAL A 882 11.38 0.95 16.86
N LEU A 883 10.51 0.05 16.40
CA LEU A 883 9.40 -0.47 17.21
C LEU A 883 9.82 -1.68 18.07
N SER A 884 9.67 -1.54 19.39
CA SER A 884 9.80 -2.59 20.39
C SER A 884 8.98 -2.25 21.64
N ASP A 885 8.46 -3.26 22.33
CA ASP A 885 7.95 -3.11 23.70
C ASP A 885 9.01 -3.45 24.77
N ASP A 886 10.19 -3.91 24.34
CA ASP A 886 11.38 -4.10 25.16
C ASP A 886 12.37 -2.94 24.89
N GLU A 887 12.61 -2.11 25.90
CA GLU A 887 13.38 -0.88 25.81
C GLU A 887 14.90 -1.12 25.74
N ASP A 888 15.41 -2.17 26.39
CA ASP A 888 16.82 -2.56 26.30
C ASP A 888 17.14 -3.03 24.89
N LEU A 889 16.28 -3.88 24.33
CA LEU A 889 16.41 -4.36 22.96
C LEU A 889 16.21 -3.26 21.92
N GLN A 890 15.33 -2.29 22.18
CA GLN A 890 15.23 -1.07 21.36
C GLN A 890 16.54 -0.29 21.36
N ALA A 891 17.10 -0.02 22.54
CA ALA A 891 18.32 0.76 22.67
C ALA A 891 19.51 0.05 22.01
N MET A 892 19.64 -1.27 22.22
CA MET A 892 20.67 -2.10 21.62
C MET A 892 20.55 -2.14 20.08
N TYR A 893 19.35 -2.32 19.53
CA TYR A 893 19.15 -2.30 18.08
C TYR A 893 19.34 -0.91 17.49
N LEU A 894 18.86 0.15 18.15
CA LEU A 894 19.10 1.54 17.72
C LEU A 894 20.60 1.87 17.68
N ARG A 895 21.37 1.46 18.70
CA ARG A 895 22.83 1.57 18.74
C ARG A 895 23.44 1.02 17.45
N ASP A 896 23.08 -0.21 17.10
CA ASP A 896 23.70 -0.92 15.98
C ASP A 896 23.23 -0.40 14.61
N VAL A 897 21.96 0.02 14.49
CA VAL A 897 21.44 0.73 13.30
C VAL A 897 22.18 2.06 13.09
N MET A 898 22.43 2.83 14.17
CA MET A 898 23.18 4.08 14.11
C MET A 898 24.64 3.85 13.73
N ILE A 899 25.32 2.88 14.37
CA ILE A 899 26.72 2.53 14.05
C ILE A 899 26.84 2.10 12.59
N ALA A 900 26.00 1.17 12.12
CA ALA A 900 26.05 0.68 10.74
C ALA A 900 25.83 1.80 9.71
N SER A 901 24.84 2.66 9.95
CA SER A 901 24.50 3.77 9.06
C SER A 901 25.58 4.87 9.09
N PHE A 902 26.13 5.18 10.26
CA PHE A 902 27.21 6.17 10.37
C PHE A 902 28.51 5.67 9.77
N ALA A 903 28.86 4.40 9.92
CA ALA A 903 30.09 3.82 9.35
C ALA A 903 30.10 3.82 7.81
N HIS A 904 28.95 3.73 7.15
CA HIS A 904 28.90 3.55 5.70
C HIS A 904 29.09 4.87 4.93
N PRO A 905 30.11 5.02 4.06
CA PRO A 905 30.49 6.32 3.46
C PRO A 905 29.41 6.93 2.57
N ALA A 906 28.54 6.11 1.95
CA ALA A 906 27.43 6.59 1.12
C ALA A 906 26.31 7.29 1.91
N ILE A 907 26.23 7.12 3.23
CA ILE A 907 25.16 7.69 4.05
C ILE A 907 25.55 9.14 4.45
N GLU A 908 24.67 10.11 4.18
CA GLU A 908 24.88 11.53 4.58
C GLU A 908 24.04 11.97 5.78
N SER A 909 22.91 11.31 6.04
CA SER A 909 21.95 11.71 7.07
C SER A 909 21.20 10.52 7.69
N LEU A 910 20.77 10.71 8.94
CA LEU A 910 19.86 9.82 9.65
C LEU A 910 18.82 10.66 10.40
N VAL A 911 17.55 10.48 10.02
CA VAL A 911 16.41 11.27 10.49
C VAL A 911 15.42 10.37 11.22
N PHE A 912 15.20 10.63 12.51
CA PHE A 912 14.14 9.99 13.28
C PHE A 912 12.76 10.50 12.85
N TRP A 913 11.73 9.65 12.69
CA TRP A 913 10.38 10.11 12.30
C TRP A 913 9.55 10.72 13.44
N GLY A 914 10.24 11.42 14.34
CA GLY A 914 9.73 12.05 15.56
C GLY A 914 10.51 11.54 16.78
N PHE A 915 10.73 12.43 17.74
CA PHE A 915 11.61 12.18 18.90
C PHE A 915 10.88 12.13 20.25
N TRP A 916 9.56 12.32 20.28
CA TRP A 916 8.75 12.36 21.50
C TRP A 916 7.43 11.58 21.40
N ASP A 917 7.15 10.67 22.35
CA ASP A 917 5.91 9.88 22.40
C ASP A 917 4.65 10.75 22.45
N GLY A 918 4.69 11.88 23.16
CA GLY A 918 3.57 12.82 23.26
C GLY A 918 3.14 13.46 21.93
N ARG A 919 3.84 13.17 20.82
CA ARG A 919 3.38 13.42 19.45
C ARG A 919 3.97 12.44 18.42
N HIS A 920 3.80 11.13 18.61
CA HIS A 920 4.23 10.13 17.61
C HIS A 920 3.10 9.23 17.08
N TRP A 921 3.27 8.70 15.87
CA TRP A 921 2.30 7.83 15.18
C TRP A 921 2.41 6.34 15.55
N LYS A 922 3.55 5.92 16.12
CA LYS A 922 3.80 4.58 16.69
C LYS A 922 4.11 4.72 18.17
N LYS A 923 3.51 3.89 19.03
CA LYS A 923 3.84 3.85 20.46
C LYS A 923 5.26 3.32 20.68
N ASN A 924 5.92 3.74 21.76
CA ASN A 924 7.16 3.13 22.26
C ASN A 924 8.33 3.18 21.25
N SER A 925 8.39 4.18 20.37
CA SER A 925 9.43 4.29 19.33
C SER A 925 10.32 5.54 19.37
N PRO A 926 9.87 6.71 19.87
CA PRO A 926 10.70 7.91 19.96
C PRO A 926 11.64 7.90 21.17
N LEU A 927 12.59 8.85 21.19
CA LEU A 927 13.65 8.98 22.19
C LEU A 927 13.19 9.44 23.59
N TYR A 928 12.09 10.20 23.68
CA TYR A 928 11.47 10.62 24.94
C TYR A 928 10.10 9.97 25.18
N ASN A 929 9.81 9.66 26.43
CA ASN A 929 8.46 9.35 26.92
C ASN A 929 7.55 10.58 26.86
N GLU A 930 6.23 10.39 27.00
CA GLU A 930 5.24 11.48 26.94
C GLU A 930 5.47 12.56 28.02
N ASP A 931 5.95 12.17 29.20
CA ASP A 931 6.30 13.05 30.32
C ASP A 931 7.67 13.73 30.21
N TRP A 932 8.36 13.57 29.08
CA TRP A 932 9.72 14.03 28.80
C TRP A 932 10.86 13.30 29.55
N SER A 933 10.59 12.20 30.24
CA SER A 933 11.67 11.34 30.76
C SER A 933 12.46 10.69 29.62
N GLU A 934 13.77 10.53 29.81
CA GLU A 934 14.70 9.97 28.81
C GLU A 934 14.57 8.45 28.71
N LYS A 935 14.44 7.91 27.49
CA LYS A 935 14.53 6.48 27.25
C LYS A 935 15.98 6.00 27.10
N LYS A 936 16.21 4.70 27.25
CA LYS A 936 17.50 4.04 26.98
C LYS A 936 18.02 4.32 25.55
N GLY A 937 17.13 4.39 24.56
CA GLY A 937 17.47 4.78 23.19
C GLY A 937 18.05 6.20 23.06
N LEU A 938 17.62 7.15 23.90
CA LEU A 938 18.21 8.49 23.94
C LEU A 938 19.60 8.49 24.57
N LYS A 939 19.82 7.67 25.60
CA LYS A 939 21.14 7.52 26.23
C LYS A 939 22.17 6.98 25.22
N VAL A 940 21.77 5.96 24.44
CA VAL A 940 22.54 5.46 23.29
C VAL A 940 22.80 6.56 22.27
N TYR A 941 21.79 7.32 21.87
CA TYR A 941 21.96 8.43 20.92
C TYR A 941 22.95 9.48 21.43
N ARG A 942 22.82 9.91 22.70
CA ARG A 942 23.71 10.91 23.30
C ARG A 942 25.15 10.42 23.42
N ASP A 943 25.35 9.17 23.84
CA ASP A 943 26.68 8.58 23.96
C ASP A 943 27.36 8.46 22.59
N LEU A 944 26.67 7.89 21.59
CA LEU A 944 27.22 7.80 20.24
C LEU A 944 27.52 9.18 19.65
N VAL A 945 26.56 10.12 19.64
CA VAL A 945 26.68 11.38 18.89
C VAL A 945 27.49 12.47 19.62
N PHE A 946 27.37 12.60 20.94
CA PHE A 946 27.97 13.72 21.71
C PHE A 946 29.13 13.31 22.63
N ASN A 947 29.41 12.01 22.77
CA ASN A 947 30.55 11.49 23.52
C ASN A 947 31.55 10.78 22.59
N GLN A 948 31.13 9.76 21.84
CA GLN A 948 32.02 8.97 20.98
C GLN A 948 32.33 9.63 19.62
N TRP A 949 31.34 10.27 18.99
CA TRP A 949 31.45 10.88 17.66
C TRP A 949 31.58 12.41 17.69
N TRP A 950 32.15 12.95 18.77
CA TRP A 950 32.34 14.39 18.98
C TRP A 950 33.76 14.72 19.39
N THR A 951 34.48 15.51 18.60
CA THR A 951 35.89 15.85 18.88
C THR A 951 36.01 16.93 19.96
N ARG A 952 36.71 16.61 21.04
CA ARG A 952 37.16 17.54 22.09
C ARG A 952 38.61 17.20 22.44
N GLU A 953 39.54 17.73 21.65
CA GLU A 953 40.95 17.33 21.71
C GLU A 953 41.84 18.47 22.20
N LYS A 954 42.96 18.13 22.82
CA LYS A 954 44.03 19.07 23.18
C LYS A 954 45.32 18.63 22.50
N ALA A 955 46.01 19.57 21.89
CA ALA A 955 47.30 19.33 21.26
C ALA A 955 48.29 20.45 21.62
N THR A 956 49.57 20.21 21.36
CA THR A 956 50.65 21.19 21.55
C THR A 956 51.37 21.38 20.22
N THR A 957 51.84 22.59 19.92
CA THR A 957 52.66 22.85 18.73
C THR A 957 54.10 22.38 18.90
N SER A 958 54.66 21.79 17.84
CA SER A 958 56.08 21.46 17.71
C SER A 958 56.95 22.71 17.66
N ASN A 959 58.28 22.54 17.64
CA ASN A 959 59.24 23.62 17.39
C ASN A 959 58.91 24.44 16.12
N ASP A 960 58.45 23.78 15.06
CA ASP A 960 57.97 24.43 13.82
C ASP A 960 56.59 25.10 13.91
N GLY A 961 56.05 25.32 15.12
CA GLY A 961 54.73 25.93 15.36
C GLY A 961 53.54 25.10 14.84
N LYS A 962 53.73 23.80 14.56
CA LYS A 962 52.72 22.94 13.91
C LYS A 962 52.15 21.91 14.84
N THR A 963 50.88 21.57 14.66
CA THR A 963 50.26 20.39 15.27
C THR A 963 49.22 19.76 14.35
N LYS A 964 48.82 18.53 14.64
CA LYS A 964 47.86 17.76 13.83
C LYS A 964 46.85 17.05 14.73
N VAL A 965 45.56 17.27 14.48
CA VAL A 965 44.47 16.63 15.23
C VAL A 965 43.57 15.84 14.28
N ARG A 966 43.19 14.62 14.69
CA ARG A 966 42.36 13.68 13.94
C ARG A 966 40.89 13.84 14.34
N GLY A 967 40.21 14.85 13.79
CA GLY A 967 38.84 15.23 14.19
C GLY A 967 37.73 14.68 13.30
N PHE A 968 36.50 14.55 13.83
CA PHE A 968 35.29 14.23 13.06
C PHE A 968 34.94 15.36 12.07
N LEU A 969 34.26 15.04 10.97
CA LEU A 969 33.83 16.07 10.00
C LEU A 969 32.77 16.99 10.64
N GLY A 970 32.95 18.30 10.56
CA GLY A 970 32.08 19.27 11.24
C GLY A 970 32.65 20.70 11.35
N GLU A 971 31.91 21.56 12.06
CA GLU A 971 32.32 22.92 12.43
C GLU A 971 33.09 22.91 13.76
N TYR A 972 34.09 23.76 13.92
CA TYR A 972 35.02 23.79 15.05
C TYR A 972 35.33 25.20 15.53
N ASP A 973 35.52 25.34 16.84
CA ASP A 973 36.26 26.44 17.47
C ASP A 973 37.65 25.91 17.88
N ILE A 974 38.69 26.54 17.33
CA ILE A 974 40.10 26.22 17.61
C ILE A 974 40.67 27.34 18.47
N THR A 975 40.95 27.07 19.75
CA THR A 975 41.54 28.05 20.67
C THR A 975 43.01 27.75 20.88
N VAL A 976 43.87 28.72 20.57
CA VAL A 976 45.32 28.66 20.77
C VAL A 976 45.71 29.52 21.96
N ASN A 977 46.59 29.01 22.82
CA ASN A 977 47.13 29.69 23.99
C ASN A 977 48.66 29.57 24.03
N ALA A 978 49.39 30.69 24.12
CA ALA A 978 50.83 30.73 24.40
C ALA A 978 51.20 32.08 25.04
N ASP A 979 52.18 32.08 25.95
CA ASP A 979 52.77 33.29 26.55
C ASP A 979 51.76 34.33 27.07
N GLY A 980 50.65 33.85 27.65
CA GLY A 980 49.56 34.69 28.18
C GLY A 980 48.60 35.24 27.12
N LYS A 981 48.84 35.00 25.84
CA LYS A 981 47.94 35.33 24.72
C LYS A 981 46.99 34.17 24.41
N GLN A 982 45.78 34.50 23.97
CA GLN A 982 44.75 33.56 23.55
C GLN A 982 44.07 34.03 22.26
N LYS A 983 43.81 33.12 21.32
CA LYS A 983 43.01 33.40 20.12
C LYS A 983 42.13 32.22 19.73
N THR A 984 40.86 32.46 19.44
CA THR A 984 39.92 31.46 18.93
C THR A 984 39.58 31.71 17.47
N VAL A 985 39.69 30.69 16.63
CA VAL A 985 39.37 30.75 15.19
C VAL A 985 38.35 29.67 14.84
N LYS A 986 37.32 30.05 14.08
CA LYS A 986 36.32 29.13 13.52
C LYS A 986 36.85 28.45 12.28
N THR A 987 36.65 27.14 12.15
CA THR A 987 36.98 26.37 10.93
C THR A 987 35.97 25.25 10.69
N THR A 988 36.03 24.64 9.50
CA THR A 988 35.26 23.44 9.14
C THR A 988 36.21 22.34 8.69
N VAL A 989 36.10 21.17 9.31
CA VAL A 989 36.83 19.97 8.91
C VAL A 989 35.98 19.19 7.91
N THR A 990 36.45 19.08 6.68
CA THR A 990 35.86 18.30 5.58
C THR A 990 36.70 17.06 5.29
N SER A 991 36.30 16.22 4.32
CA SER A 991 37.08 15.04 3.93
C SER A 991 38.42 15.35 3.25
N LYS A 992 38.68 16.62 2.88
CA LYS A 992 39.92 17.08 2.22
C LYS A 992 40.34 18.48 2.69
N ASP A 993 41.59 18.85 2.41
CA ASP A 993 42.11 20.23 2.45
C ASP A 993 41.99 20.99 3.78
N ASN A 994 42.07 20.29 4.91
CA ASN A 994 41.96 20.89 6.26
C ASN A 994 43.30 21.46 6.77
N LYS A 995 43.71 22.60 6.23
CA LYS A 995 44.88 23.37 6.71
C LYS A 995 44.43 24.70 7.30
N LEU A 996 44.89 24.99 8.52
CA LEU A 996 44.58 26.22 9.24
C LEU A 996 45.87 26.89 9.71
N SER A 997 46.01 28.20 9.45
CA SER A 997 47.09 29.03 9.99
C SER A 997 46.49 30.06 10.95
N ILE A 998 47.06 30.18 12.15
CA ILE A 998 46.59 31.08 13.21
C ILE A 998 47.74 31.99 13.62
N THR A 999 47.60 33.29 13.38
CA THR A 999 48.52 34.32 13.89
C THR A 999 48.11 34.70 15.31
N LEU A 1000 48.99 34.51 16.29
CA LEU A 1000 48.81 34.89 17.70
C LEU A 1000 49.47 36.25 17.96
N ASP A 1001 48.66 37.30 17.74
CA ASP A 1001 49.00 38.72 17.79
C ASP A 1001 49.06 39.30 19.22
#